data_AF-A0A5M3N0J3-F1
#
_entry.id   AF-A0A5M3N0J3-F1
#
_cell.length_a   1.000
_cell.length_b   1.000
_cell.length_c   1.000
_cell.angle_alpha   90.00
_cell.angle_beta   90.00
_cell.angle_gamma   90.00
#
_symmetry.space_group_name_H-M   'P 1'
#
loop_
_entity.id
_entity.type
_entity.pdbx_description
1 polymer ?
#
loop_
_entity_poly.entity_id
_entity_poly.type
_entity_poly.pdbx_seq_one_letter_code
_entity_poly.pdbx_strand_id
1 'polypeptide(L)'
;MAKKQTFAWYRSDAPELQEMDISLAVREYLQNQIGQILKETESLEWTQWKHLDYSSEPRDSPKKLELKSKLMAAYPGLLTGPHGAQIAIDDDWLPVYVLSATVARTKLTNTPYKSDLWVRNVVWQHQVADVLALTFLNNHIDEEADISTFLEPEKSTNRGNLWATGHYGKGFIIATQYLHNLVHQHNAPSSTISDFPRGLSVRIGHSVVEVKDDLSSCVCCKPRLIAEVNDLTPMTPDDFATKYGITPHDAALEVASDYRHRLSYRLSKPHTIPKPEDSSETDHSLSPLLSESPLARKDEISITVAGISSSGLTHGQIFCGTYSLTRPSLTWKVPSTLFEFFRAPGDIGLLYIRGQIMPRNLSGLGRLGVNYNGTMEIAPNRVEVVKNDMVYERYIHLLKECIQRALLHMPDLGVELAAELLSCNSKDSSNQQLDLDLFTPMSESKATCKAAFESAWRRLHPDLKNNKEFYPFAASSPSCRVLISSLGFTPVEVTNEIMSRIIIPSGAYESIKQHAEHVFLKTKSVSRMRGGALAFRKGISEMFKWAKHDDVAMVDYQHVYPRVLWDERTGQFVIGLPLCHDSGGRQNPLEGEPECACWVGEALVLARETFLERAKKRREETGNLEMGDVFRAYAIAMGAESLAVNMSGRCRGSNKRKDQQRQGQASNSNSNANAKKRRSGPPRSESDMEESSSETEGHDSGNTTADSTLANSTSMVSESTAVSESTSNIPMQKAVGTSSPPLPKSHPLAESIQFIMTTYDAQVNRNELQRQASLLENTTRDGVRAQLVEERAKVKALEERISAIEAERDRTRELLISKWTTK
;
A
#
# COMPACT_ATOMS: atom_id res chain seq x y z
N MET A 1 8.01 -37.60 41.74
CA MET A 1 8.32 -36.26 41.18
C MET A 1 7.05 -35.70 40.56
N ALA A 2 6.66 -34.47 40.91
CA ALA A 2 5.50 -33.82 40.29
C ALA A 2 5.75 -33.66 38.78
N LYS A 3 4.75 -33.97 37.96
CA LYS A 3 4.81 -33.77 36.50
C LYS A 3 5.03 -32.28 36.24
N LYS A 4 6.11 -31.93 35.55
CA LYS A 4 6.36 -30.55 35.14
C LYS A 4 5.29 -30.13 34.14
N GLN A 5 4.80 -28.92 34.27
CA GLN A 5 3.89 -28.34 33.29
C GLN A 5 4.67 -28.09 31.99
N THR A 6 4.14 -28.58 30.88
CA THR A 6 4.75 -28.41 29.56
C THR A 6 3.76 -27.78 28.59
N PHE A 7 4.25 -26.90 27.72
CA PHE A 7 3.50 -26.28 26.65
C PHE A 7 4.12 -26.70 25.32
N ALA A 8 3.33 -27.32 24.45
CA ALA A 8 3.77 -27.72 23.13
C ALA A 8 3.49 -26.59 22.13
N TRP A 9 4.49 -26.24 21.32
CA TRP A 9 4.41 -25.15 20.35
C TRP A 9 4.43 -25.65 18.90
N TYR A 10 4.57 -24.71 17.96
CA TYR A 10 4.61 -24.98 16.53
C TYR A 10 5.80 -25.85 16.14
N ARG A 11 5.72 -26.45 14.94
CA ARG A 11 6.84 -27.19 14.34
C ARG A 11 7.92 -26.19 13.92
N SER A 12 9.17 -26.66 13.87
CA SER A 12 10.32 -25.84 13.44
C SER A 12 10.23 -25.30 12.01
N ASP A 13 9.36 -25.89 11.17
CA ASP A 13 9.11 -25.49 9.78
C ASP A 13 7.81 -24.72 9.55
N ALA A 14 7.21 -24.17 10.61
CA ALA A 14 5.99 -23.37 10.49
C ALA A 14 6.21 -22.17 9.54
N PRO A 15 5.27 -21.88 8.62
CA PRO A 15 5.39 -20.76 7.68
C PRO A 15 5.63 -19.42 8.38
N GLU A 16 5.06 -19.21 9.57
CA GLU A 16 5.25 -17.99 10.34
C GLU A 16 6.70 -17.76 10.81
N LEU A 17 7.53 -18.80 10.87
CA LEU A 17 8.95 -18.68 11.20
C LEU A 17 9.81 -18.26 10.01
N GLN A 18 9.31 -18.41 8.77
CA GLN A 18 10.09 -18.13 7.55
C GLN A 18 10.27 -16.62 7.31
N GLU A 19 9.33 -15.80 7.80
CA GLU A 19 9.37 -14.35 7.68
C GLU A 19 10.06 -13.67 8.87
N MET A 20 10.47 -14.45 9.88
CA MET A 20 11.17 -13.91 11.05
C MET A 20 12.65 -13.71 10.80
N ASP A 21 13.17 -12.63 11.36
CA ASP A 21 14.59 -12.37 11.53
C ASP A 21 14.89 -11.99 12.99
N ILE A 22 16.17 -11.80 13.32
CA ILE A 22 16.59 -11.41 14.68
C ILE A 22 15.92 -10.09 15.11
N SER A 23 15.81 -9.11 14.20
CA SER A 23 15.23 -7.81 14.52
C SER A 23 13.74 -7.89 14.83
N LEU A 24 13.01 -8.76 14.14
CA LEU A 24 11.58 -9.03 14.35
C LEU A 24 11.34 -9.83 15.62
N ALA A 25 12.18 -10.82 15.90
CA ALA A 25 12.09 -11.58 17.14
C ALA A 25 12.37 -10.68 18.36
N VAL A 26 13.41 -9.84 18.28
CA VAL A 26 13.74 -8.86 19.33
C VAL A 26 12.65 -7.80 19.48
N ARG A 27 12.04 -7.34 18.39
CA ARG A 27 10.86 -6.45 18.41
C ARG A 27 9.73 -7.05 19.24
N GLU A 28 9.40 -8.34 19.08
CA GLU A 28 8.32 -8.97 19.83
C GLU A 28 8.60 -9.04 21.35
N TYR A 29 9.87 -9.21 21.76
CA TYR A 29 10.24 -9.13 23.18
C TYR A 29 10.13 -7.70 23.72
N LEU A 30 10.64 -6.72 22.97
CA LEU A 30 10.57 -5.32 23.34
C LEU A 30 9.14 -4.78 23.36
N GLN A 31 8.27 -5.29 22.50
CA GLN A 31 6.89 -4.85 22.40
C GLN A 31 6.14 -5.01 23.73
N ASN A 32 6.37 -6.10 24.47
CA ASN A 32 5.75 -6.29 25.78
C ASN A 32 6.26 -5.25 26.80
N GLN A 33 7.56 -4.96 26.78
CA GLN A 33 8.18 -3.97 27.66
C GLN A 33 7.71 -2.54 27.34
N ILE A 34 7.69 -2.19 26.05
CA ILE A 34 7.18 -0.90 25.56
C ILE A 34 5.70 -0.79 25.86
N GLY A 35 4.92 -1.84 25.59
CA GLY A 35 3.51 -1.91 25.92
C GLY A 35 3.27 -1.62 27.40
N GLN A 36 4.05 -2.22 28.30
CA GLN A 36 3.95 -1.93 29.74
C GLN A 36 4.20 -0.46 30.07
N ILE A 37 5.26 0.14 29.50
CA ILE A 37 5.55 1.57 29.67
C ILE A 37 4.37 2.41 29.17
N LEU A 38 3.86 2.15 27.97
CA LEU A 38 2.77 2.91 27.36
C LEU A 38 1.46 2.79 28.16
N LYS A 39 1.15 1.60 28.67
CA LYS A 39 -0.03 1.34 29.52
C LYS A 39 0.04 2.13 30.82
N GLU A 40 1.17 2.05 31.54
CA GLU A 40 1.28 2.67 32.87
C GLU A 40 1.49 4.19 32.82
N THR A 41 1.98 4.72 31.69
CA THR A 41 2.16 6.17 31.46
C THR A 41 0.99 6.82 30.71
N GLU A 42 0.05 6.02 30.19
CA GLU A 42 -1.04 6.48 29.32
C GLU A 42 -0.52 7.33 28.15
N SER A 43 0.56 6.83 27.52
CA SER A 43 1.19 7.45 26.35
C SER A 43 0.99 6.59 25.11
N LEU A 44 0.99 7.24 23.94
CA LEU A 44 0.98 6.55 22.64
C LEU A 44 2.38 6.30 22.09
N GLU A 45 3.40 6.98 22.63
CA GLU A 45 4.78 6.84 22.18
C GLU A 45 5.77 6.81 23.35
N TRP A 46 6.85 6.05 23.17
CA TRP A 46 7.98 6.03 24.09
C TRP A 46 9.29 6.21 23.33
N THR A 47 10.06 7.21 23.75
CA THR A 47 11.27 7.67 23.05
C THR A 47 12.44 7.92 23.99
N GLN A 48 12.23 7.82 25.31
CA GLN A 48 13.23 8.16 26.33
C GLN A 48 14.11 6.94 26.66
N TRP A 49 14.82 6.45 25.65
CA TRP A 49 15.77 5.35 25.79
C TRP A 49 17.17 5.87 26.11
N LYS A 50 17.86 5.19 27.02
CA LYS A 50 19.27 5.40 27.32
C LYS A 50 20.08 4.27 26.69
N HIS A 51 20.97 4.67 25.79
CA HIS A 51 21.87 3.79 25.05
C HIS A 51 23.28 3.89 25.65
N LEU A 52 23.87 2.77 26.03
CA LEU A 52 25.27 2.69 26.45
C LEU A 52 25.97 1.67 25.56
N ASP A 53 26.80 2.17 24.64
CA ASP A 53 27.53 1.35 23.68
C ASP A 53 28.99 1.19 24.11
N TYR A 54 29.40 -0.06 24.31
CA TYR A 54 30.76 -0.47 24.68
C TYR A 54 31.38 -1.35 23.58
N SER A 55 30.81 -1.38 22.37
CA SER A 55 31.34 -2.16 21.25
C SER A 55 32.72 -1.69 20.78
N SER A 56 33.03 -0.39 20.96
CA SER A 56 34.33 0.19 20.64
C SER A 56 35.39 0.01 21.73
N GLU A 57 34.98 -0.33 22.95
CA GLU A 57 35.91 -0.60 24.04
C GLU A 57 36.62 -1.94 23.81
N PRO A 58 37.91 -2.07 24.16
CA PRO A 58 38.66 -3.32 24.04
C PRO A 58 37.90 -4.51 24.63
N ARG A 59 38.09 -5.71 24.07
CA ARG A 59 37.42 -6.92 24.55
C ARG A 59 37.69 -7.13 26.04
N ASP A 60 38.93 -6.96 26.48
CA ASP A 60 39.34 -7.21 27.88
C ASP A 60 39.30 -5.94 28.76
N SER A 61 38.42 -4.99 28.42
CA SER A 61 38.33 -3.73 29.16
C SER A 61 37.80 -3.97 30.58
N PRO A 62 38.52 -3.58 31.66
CA PRO A 62 38.07 -3.76 33.04
C PRO A 62 36.76 -3.02 33.32
N LYS A 63 36.45 -1.97 32.53
CA LYS A 63 35.17 -1.27 32.60
C LYS A 63 33.97 -2.16 32.27
N LYS A 64 34.13 -3.13 31.36
CA LYS A 64 33.05 -4.06 30.99
C LYS A 64 32.74 -5.06 32.11
N LEU A 65 33.78 -5.56 32.79
CA LEU A 65 33.64 -6.38 34.00
C LEU A 65 32.98 -5.59 35.13
N GLU A 66 33.44 -4.37 35.41
CA GLU A 66 32.83 -3.50 36.41
C GLU A 66 31.34 -3.22 36.09
N LEU A 67 31.02 -3.02 34.80
CA LEU A 67 29.65 -2.85 34.34
C LEU A 67 28.81 -4.12 34.55
N LYS A 68 29.34 -5.32 34.23
CA LYS A 68 28.68 -6.61 34.51
C LYS A 68 28.33 -6.72 36.00
N SER A 69 29.30 -6.48 36.89
CA SER A 69 29.08 -6.51 38.34
C SER A 69 28.02 -5.50 38.80
N LYS A 70 28.05 -4.27 38.27
CA LYS A 70 27.04 -3.24 38.58
C LYS A 70 25.65 -3.64 38.11
N LEU A 71 25.52 -4.21 36.91
CA LEU A 71 24.25 -4.67 36.36
C LEU A 71 23.67 -5.80 37.22
N MET A 72 24.49 -6.78 37.60
CA MET A 72 24.07 -7.89 38.45
C MET A 72 23.67 -7.43 39.86
N ALA A 73 24.40 -6.48 40.45
CA ALA A 73 24.09 -5.93 41.77
C ALA A 73 22.79 -5.11 41.77
N ALA A 74 22.56 -4.32 40.70
CA ALA A 74 21.38 -3.46 40.61
C ALA A 74 20.11 -4.21 40.18
N TYR A 75 20.26 -5.31 39.42
CA TYR A 75 19.16 -6.03 38.77
C TYR A 75 19.30 -7.54 38.97
N PRO A 76 18.91 -8.07 40.15
CA PRO A 76 19.11 -9.49 40.48
C PRO A 76 18.35 -10.45 39.54
N GLY A 77 17.24 -10.01 38.94
CA GLY A 77 16.49 -10.78 37.94
C GLY A 77 17.15 -10.89 36.55
N LEU A 78 18.15 -10.06 36.25
CA LEU A 78 18.72 -9.93 34.90
C LEU A 78 19.25 -11.26 34.37
N LEU A 79 20.15 -11.89 35.11
CA LEU A 79 20.85 -13.11 34.70
C LEU A 79 20.31 -14.34 35.44
N THR A 80 19.00 -14.58 35.29
CA THR A 80 18.30 -15.70 35.93
C THR A 80 17.91 -16.79 34.93
N GLY A 81 17.64 -18.00 35.44
CA GLY A 81 17.45 -19.19 34.61
C GLY A 81 18.79 -19.81 34.17
N PRO A 82 18.76 -21.00 33.54
CA PRO A 82 19.98 -21.75 33.23
C PRO A 82 20.97 -20.97 32.34
N HIS A 83 20.48 -20.32 31.29
CA HIS A 83 21.32 -19.56 30.35
C HIS A 83 21.80 -18.22 30.95
N GLY A 84 20.96 -17.55 31.75
CA GLY A 84 21.35 -16.33 32.45
C GLY A 84 22.42 -16.58 33.51
N ALA A 85 22.24 -17.61 34.33
CA ALA A 85 23.19 -17.98 35.38
C ALA A 85 24.59 -18.28 34.83
N GLN A 86 24.66 -18.89 33.66
CA GLN A 86 25.92 -19.15 32.98
C GLN A 86 26.65 -17.85 32.59
N ILE A 87 25.95 -16.88 31.98
CA ILE A 87 26.51 -15.55 31.66
C ILE A 87 26.99 -14.86 32.95
N ALA A 88 26.30 -15.05 34.06
CA ALA A 88 26.69 -14.48 35.35
C ALA A 88 28.01 -15.07 35.87
N ILE A 89 28.20 -16.39 35.74
CA ILE A 89 29.35 -17.14 36.27
C ILE A 89 30.58 -17.00 35.37
N ASP A 90 30.39 -17.01 34.06
CA ASP A 90 31.47 -17.01 33.07
C ASP A 90 31.92 -15.57 32.76
N ASP A 91 33.14 -15.23 33.18
CA ASP A 91 33.72 -13.89 33.03
C ASP A 91 34.05 -13.51 31.59
N ASP A 92 34.07 -14.47 30.66
CA ASP A 92 34.28 -14.20 29.24
C ASP A 92 33.05 -13.55 28.60
N TRP A 93 31.88 -13.61 29.26
CA TRP A 93 30.70 -12.88 28.83
C TRP A 93 30.73 -11.45 29.33
N LEU A 94 30.89 -10.52 28.40
CA LEU A 94 30.98 -9.11 28.69
C LEU A 94 29.86 -8.30 28.03
N PRO A 95 29.29 -7.30 28.72
CA PRO A 95 28.29 -6.44 28.14
C PRO A 95 28.93 -5.54 27.06
N VAL A 96 28.37 -5.56 25.86
CA VAL A 96 28.81 -4.72 24.74
C VAL A 96 27.82 -3.60 24.42
N TYR A 97 26.55 -3.77 24.79
CA TYR A 97 25.55 -2.74 24.61
C TYR A 97 24.45 -2.87 25.67
N VAL A 98 24.08 -1.76 26.29
CA VAL A 98 23.00 -1.70 27.27
C VAL A 98 21.96 -0.68 26.83
N LEU A 99 20.75 -1.15 26.65
CA LEU A 99 19.56 -0.35 26.40
C LEU A 99 18.72 -0.31 27.68
N SER A 100 18.37 0.90 28.12
CA SER A 100 17.67 1.07 29.38
C SER A 100 16.60 2.15 29.33
N ALA A 101 15.53 1.95 30.09
CA ALA A 101 14.50 2.95 30.37
C ALA A 101 14.16 2.92 31.85
N THR A 102 13.88 4.08 32.44
CA THR A 102 13.38 4.19 33.81
C THR A 102 12.30 5.27 33.86
N VAL A 103 11.10 4.87 34.27
CA VAL A 103 9.96 5.74 34.46
C VAL A 103 9.72 5.87 35.96
N ALA A 104 9.91 7.09 36.47
CA ALA A 104 9.69 7.39 37.87
C ALA A 104 8.24 7.07 38.27
N ARG A 105 8.05 6.52 39.47
CA ARG A 105 6.74 6.13 40.01
C ARG A 105 5.70 7.25 39.91
N THR A 106 6.13 8.50 40.06
CA THR A 106 5.27 9.69 39.98
C THR A 106 4.67 9.95 38.59
N LYS A 107 5.24 9.35 37.54
CA LYS A 107 4.74 9.45 36.15
C LYS A 107 3.89 8.26 35.74
N LEU A 108 3.77 7.24 36.60
CA LEU A 108 2.97 6.06 36.35
C LEU A 108 1.56 6.29 36.91
N THR A 109 0.61 6.59 36.03
CA THR A 109 -0.77 6.96 36.37
C THR A 109 -1.61 5.73 36.71
N ASN A 110 -1.46 4.67 35.93
CA ASN A 110 -2.24 3.44 36.06
C ASN A 110 -1.33 2.24 36.38
N THR A 111 -0.70 2.28 37.56
CA THR A 111 0.16 1.19 38.03
C THR A 111 -0.21 0.75 39.45
N PRO A 112 -0.32 -0.57 39.71
CA PRO A 112 -0.50 -1.07 41.06
C PRO A 112 0.81 -1.08 41.87
N TYR A 113 1.94 -0.96 41.18
CA TYR A 113 3.25 -1.04 41.78
C TYR A 113 3.59 0.24 42.57
N LYS A 114 4.47 0.10 43.57
CA LYS A 114 5.02 1.23 44.36
C LYS A 114 6.42 1.64 43.91
N SER A 115 7.01 0.89 42.99
CA SER A 115 8.34 1.13 42.43
C SER A 115 8.31 1.96 41.15
N ASP A 116 9.48 2.47 40.78
CA ASP A 116 9.73 2.91 39.42
C ASP A 116 9.63 1.70 38.46
N LEU A 117 9.14 1.96 37.25
CA LEU A 117 9.23 0.99 36.15
C LEU A 117 10.61 1.12 35.52
N TRP A 118 11.38 0.05 35.50
CA TRP A 118 12.67 0.00 34.83
C TRP A 118 12.73 -1.16 33.84
N VAL A 119 13.36 -0.88 32.70
CA VAL A 119 13.62 -1.83 31.61
C VAL A 119 15.13 -1.88 31.37
N ARG A 120 15.70 -3.07 31.29
CA ARG A 120 17.13 -3.30 31.06
C ARG A 120 17.31 -4.41 30.03
N ASN A 121 17.82 -4.03 28.86
CA ASN A 121 18.10 -4.95 27.77
C ASN A 121 19.60 -4.90 27.50
N VAL A 122 20.27 -6.05 27.54
CA VAL A 122 21.73 -6.15 27.46
C VAL A 122 22.12 -7.10 26.33
N VAL A 123 23.03 -6.64 25.49
CA VAL A 123 23.75 -7.48 24.53
C VAL A 123 25.08 -7.84 25.18
N TRP A 124 25.30 -9.13 25.34
CA TRP A 124 26.54 -9.72 25.83
C TRP A 124 27.32 -10.29 24.65
N GLN A 125 28.63 -10.19 24.69
CA GLN A 125 29.52 -10.84 23.74
C GLN A 125 30.50 -11.73 24.50
N HIS A 126 30.67 -12.95 24.02
CA HIS A 126 31.69 -13.85 24.54
C HIS A 126 33.05 -13.48 23.92
N GLN A 127 34.08 -13.31 24.74
CA GLN A 127 35.41 -12.87 24.28
C GLN A 127 36.05 -13.79 23.23
N VAL A 128 35.88 -15.11 23.42
CA VAL A 128 36.53 -16.16 22.61
C VAL A 128 35.59 -16.72 21.54
N ALA A 129 34.32 -16.95 21.88
CA ALA A 129 33.46 -17.83 21.10
C ALA A 129 32.74 -17.21 19.88
N ASP A 130 32.99 -15.93 19.58
CA ASP A 130 32.29 -15.14 18.54
C ASP A 130 30.76 -15.36 18.54
N VAL A 131 30.19 -15.35 19.74
CA VAL A 131 28.75 -15.41 19.97
C VAL A 131 28.26 -14.26 20.85
N LEU A 132 26.98 -13.97 20.70
CA LEU A 132 26.21 -13.02 21.46
C LEU A 132 25.20 -13.75 22.36
N ALA A 133 24.87 -13.07 23.45
CA ALA A 133 23.68 -13.35 24.22
C ALA A 133 22.86 -12.07 24.38
N LEU A 134 21.54 -12.22 24.47
CA LEU A 134 20.59 -11.14 24.65
C LEU A 134 19.82 -11.39 25.93
N THR A 135 19.78 -10.39 26.81
CA THR A 135 18.94 -10.40 28.01
C THR A 135 17.95 -9.26 27.95
N PHE A 136 16.68 -9.54 28.24
CA PHE A 136 15.60 -8.55 28.32
C PHE A 136 14.96 -8.62 29.69
N LEU A 137 14.92 -7.51 30.42
CA LEU A 137 14.41 -7.46 31.78
C LEU A 137 13.50 -6.25 32.00
N ASN A 138 12.36 -6.46 32.66
CA ASN A 138 11.57 -5.40 33.28
C ASN A 138 10.94 -5.87 34.59
N ASN A 139 10.58 -4.93 35.46
CA ASN A 139 10.15 -5.23 36.83
C ASN A 139 8.67 -5.07 37.11
N HIS A 140 7.87 -4.67 36.12
CA HIS A 140 6.41 -4.67 36.24
C HIS A 140 5.82 -5.64 35.22
N ILE A 141 4.79 -6.37 35.65
CA ILE A 141 3.97 -7.25 34.81
C ILE A 141 2.50 -6.91 35.08
N ASP A 142 1.55 -7.29 34.21
CA ASP A 142 0.14 -7.12 34.60
C ASP A 142 -0.20 -8.03 35.78
N GLU A 143 -0.96 -7.54 36.77
CA GLU A 143 -1.29 -8.32 37.98
C GLU A 143 -2.02 -9.63 37.68
N GLU A 144 -2.81 -9.64 36.62
CA GLU A 144 -3.56 -10.82 36.16
C GLU A 144 -2.74 -11.75 35.26
N ALA A 145 -1.53 -11.33 34.84
CA ALA A 145 -0.70 -12.14 33.98
C ALA A 145 -0.08 -13.30 34.76
N ASP A 146 -0.28 -14.49 34.23
CA ASP A 146 0.40 -15.71 34.68
C ASP A 146 1.32 -16.23 33.57
N ILE A 147 1.99 -17.37 33.84
CA ILE A 147 2.87 -17.96 32.84
C ILE A 147 2.13 -18.39 31.57
N SER A 148 0.88 -18.83 31.68
CA SER A 148 0.07 -19.26 30.54
C SER A 148 -0.25 -18.10 29.60
N THR A 149 -0.29 -16.87 30.12
CA THR A 149 -0.53 -15.63 29.36
C THR A 149 0.55 -15.40 28.29
N PHE A 150 1.77 -15.90 28.50
CA PHE A 150 2.89 -15.78 27.56
C PHE A 150 3.08 -17.03 26.71
N LEU A 151 2.79 -18.22 27.26
CA LEU A 151 3.09 -19.50 26.61
C LEU A 151 1.93 -20.07 25.78
N GLU A 152 0.72 -19.51 25.90
CA GLU A 152 -0.45 -19.90 25.09
C GLU A 152 -0.71 -18.88 23.96
N PRO A 153 -0.86 -19.33 22.70
CA PRO A 153 -1.02 -18.43 21.55
C PRO A 153 -2.23 -17.50 21.63
N GLU A 154 -3.29 -17.90 22.32
CA GLU A 154 -4.56 -17.14 22.37
C GLU A 154 -4.62 -16.16 23.54
N LYS A 155 -3.76 -16.28 24.55
CA LYS A 155 -3.76 -15.38 25.72
C LYS A 155 -2.89 -14.15 25.47
N SER A 156 -3.11 -13.08 26.23
CA SER A 156 -2.37 -11.82 26.06
C SER A 156 -2.48 -10.93 27.29
N THR A 157 -1.39 -10.22 27.56
CA THR A 157 -1.25 -9.14 28.54
C THR A 157 -1.86 -7.80 28.06
N ASN A 158 -2.29 -7.71 26.80
CA ASN A 158 -2.67 -6.44 26.16
C ASN A 158 -4.09 -6.43 25.57
N ARG A 159 -4.97 -7.38 25.93
CA ARG A 159 -6.31 -7.47 25.34
C ARG A 159 -7.12 -6.18 25.50
N GLY A 160 -7.41 -5.50 24.38
CA GLY A 160 -8.27 -4.32 24.33
C GLY A 160 -7.65 -3.02 24.87
N ASN A 161 -6.33 -2.99 25.13
CA ASN A 161 -5.70 -1.77 25.61
C ASN A 161 -5.48 -0.76 24.47
N LEU A 162 -5.91 0.49 24.67
CA LEU A 162 -5.80 1.55 23.67
C LEU A 162 -4.35 2.03 23.46
N TRP A 163 -3.51 1.92 24.50
CA TRP A 163 -2.15 2.45 24.57
C TRP A 163 -1.11 1.49 24.02
N ALA A 164 -1.22 0.19 24.33
CA ALA A 164 -0.29 -0.83 23.85
C ALA A 164 -0.77 -1.48 22.53
N THR A 165 0.16 -1.84 21.67
CA THR A 165 -0.11 -2.68 20.49
C THR A 165 0.16 -4.14 20.81
N GLY A 166 -0.62 -5.04 20.21
CA GLY A 166 -0.44 -6.50 20.34
C GLY A 166 -1.71 -7.18 20.85
N HIS A 167 -2.17 -8.18 20.09
CA HIS A 167 -3.40 -8.89 20.44
C HIS A 167 -3.14 -10.17 21.25
N TYR A 168 -2.02 -10.86 21.03
CA TYR A 168 -1.83 -12.26 21.46
C TYR A 168 -0.35 -12.63 21.76
N GLY A 169 -0.14 -13.57 22.68
CA GLY A 169 1.16 -14.18 23.04
C GLY A 169 1.81 -14.97 21.90
N LYS A 170 1.09 -15.20 20.79
CA LYS A 170 1.63 -15.82 19.57
C LYS A 170 2.94 -15.17 19.08
N GLY A 171 3.06 -13.85 19.12
CA GLY A 171 4.28 -13.15 18.70
C GLY A 171 5.50 -13.50 19.54
N PHE A 172 5.32 -13.56 20.86
CA PHE A 172 6.34 -14.01 21.82
C PHE A 172 6.77 -15.46 21.55
N ILE A 173 5.81 -16.36 21.31
CA ILE A 173 6.08 -17.77 21.01
C ILE A 173 6.90 -17.90 19.72
N ILE A 174 6.48 -17.26 18.63
CA ILE A 174 7.17 -17.33 17.33
C ILE A 174 8.59 -16.77 17.45
N ALA A 175 8.77 -15.62 18.11
CA ALA A 175 10.09 -15.04 18.34
C ALA A 175 11.01 -15.99 19.13
N THR A 176 10.47 -16.61 20.18
CA THR A 176 11.18 -17.57 21.02
C THR A 176 11.59 -18.81 20.24
N GLN A 177 10.70 -19.37 19.43
CA GLN A 177 10.99 -20.52 18.59
C GLN A 177 12.02 -20.19 17.51
N TYR A 178 11.91 -19.03 16.86
CA TYR A 178 12.88 -18.59 15.86
C TYR A 178 14.28 -18.47 16.47
N LEU A 179 14.42 -17.79 17.60
CA LEU A 179 15.71 -17.60 18.26
C LEU A 179 16.29 -18.92 18.79
N HIS A 180 15.46 -19.81 19.33
CA HIS A 180 15.88 -21.16 19.72
C HIS A 180 16.44 -21.94 18.50
N ASN A 181 15.70 -21.97 17.40
CA ASN A 181 16.14 -22.65 16.18
C ASN A 181 17.44 -22.04 15.62
N LEU A 182 17.56 -20.71 15.64
CA LEU A 182 18.77 -20.01 15.21
C LEU A 182 19.99 -20.44 16.04
N VAL A 183 19.85 -20.44 17.36
CA VAL A 183 20.92 -20.89 18.28
C VAL A 183 21.31 -22.35 18.02
N HIS A 184 20.35 -23.23 17.79
CA HIS A 184 20.61 -24.64 17.51
C HIS A 184 21.22 -24.91 16.12
N GLN A 185 20.90 -24.12 15.10
CA GLN A 185 21.51 -24.24 13.77
C GLN A 185 23.02 -23.92 13.80
N HIS A 186 23.43 -22.99 14.66
CA HIS A 186 24.85 -22.67 14.88
C HIS A 186 25.61 -23.72 15.72
N ASN A 187 24.92 -24.74 16.25
CA ASN A 187 25.51 -25.83 17.04
C ASN A 187 25.97 -27.02 16.19
N ALA A 188 26.06 -26.87 14.86
CA ALA A 188 26.64 -27.91 14.01
C ALA A 188 28.05 -28.29 14.53
N PRO A 189 28.39 -29.58 14.59
CA PRO A 189 29.52 -30.14 15.36
C PRO A 189 30.93 -29.72 14.89
N SER A 190 31.06 -28.74 14.00
CA SER A 190 32.33 -28.25 13.46
C SER A 190 32.99 -27.15 14.28
N SER A 191 32.32 -26.55 15.28
CA SER A 191 32.94 -25.53 16.13
C SER A 191 33.61 -26.17 17.36
N THR A 192 34.92 -25.94 17.52
CA THR A 192 35.80 -26.39 18.62
C THR A 192 35.44 -25.85 20.02
N ILE A 193 34.30 -25.19 20.16
CA ILE A 193 33.88 -24.51 21.40
C ILE A 193 32.60 -25.20 21.90
N SER A 194 32.78 -26.37 22.53
CA SER A 194 31.71 -27.26 23.02
C SER A 194 31.21 -26.94 24.43
N ASP A 195 31.84 -25.99 25.13
CA ASP A 195 31.86 -26.07 26.61
C ASP A 195 30.84 -25.19 27.33
N PHE A 196 30.01 -24.42 26.60
CA PHE A 196 29.07 -23.50 27.22
C PHE A 196 27.63 -23.78 26.74
N PRO A 197 26.64 -23.95 27.65
CA PRO A 197 25.26 -24.14 27.29
C PRO A 197 24.73 -23.02 26.39
N ARG A 198 24.01 -23.40 25.34
CA ARG A 198 23.35 -22.51 24.40
C ARG A 198 21.85 -22.76 24.47
N GLY A 199 21.06 -21.74 24.18
CA GLY A 199 19.61 -21.86 24.13
C GLY A 199 18.91 -20.65 24.72
N LEU A 200 17.72 -20.90 25.27
CA LEU A 200 16.81 -19.85 25.69
C LEU A 200 16.10 -20.21 27.00
N SER A 201 16.11 -19.26 27.92
CA SER A 201 15.34 -19.34 29.17
C SER A 201 14.52 -18.08 29.40
N VAL A 202 13.30 -18.26 29.90
CA VAL A 202 12.39 -17.16 30.26
C VAL A 202 12.02 -17.29 31.72
N ARG A 203 12.17 -16.24 32.50
CA ARG A 203 11.67 -16.13 33.87
C ARG A 203 10.49 -15.18 33.91
N ILE A 204 9.39 -15.59 34.50
CA ILE A 204 8.20 -14.77 34.78
C ILE A 204 7.90 -14.92 36.28
N GLY A 205 8.19 -13.89 37.06
CA GLY A 205 8.12 -13.92 38.52
C GLY A 205 9.03 -15.01 39.09
N HIS A 206 8.42 -16.03 39.69
CA HIS A 206 9.15 -17.20 40.21
C HIS A 206 9.18 -18.39 39.25
N SER A 207 8.52 -18.31 38.10
CA SER A 207 8.49 -19.43 37.15
C SER A 207 9.61 -19.28 36.12
N VAL A 208 10.40 -20.33 35.94
CA VAL A 208 11.45 -20.41 34.91
C VAL A 208 11.06 -21.42 33.85
N VAL A 209 11.00 -20.96 32.61
CA VAL A 209 10.70 -21.72 31.42
C VAL A 209 11.99 -22.01 30.68
N GLU A 210 12.21 -23.28 30.37
CA GLU A 210 13.28 -23.74 29.50
C GLU A 210 12.67 -24.29 28.22
N VAL A 211 13.14 -23.82 27.06
CA VAL A 211 12.66 -24.29 25.75
C VAL A 211 13.56 -25.42 25.27
N LYS A 212 12.96 -26.53 24.85
CA LYS A 212 13.67 -27.74 24.39
C LYS A 212 13.01 -28.33 23.16
N ASP A 213 13.79 -29.06 22.39
CA ASP A 213 13.26 -29.96 21.37
C ASP A 213 12.51 -31.13 22.00
N ASP A 214 11.31 -31.40 21.49
CA ASP A 214 10.51 -32.56 21.86
C ASP A 214 11.04 -33.81 21.13
N LEU A 215 12.03 -34.43 21.76
CA LEU A 215 12.62 -35.70 21.31
C LEU A 215 11.65 -36.88 21.44
N SER A 216 10.48 -36.71 22.08
CA SER A 216 9.46 -37.76 22.20
C SER A 216 8.55 -37.88 20.97
N SER A 217 8.62 -36.91 20.06
CA SER A 217 7.91 -36.97 18.79
C SER A 217 8.46 -38.09 17.88
N CYS A 218 7.57 -38.79 17.16
CA CYS A 218 7.94 -39.88 16.23
C CYS A 218 9.13 -39.47 15.34
N VAL A 219 10.07 -40.37 15.07
CA VAL A 219 11.20 -40.17 14.11
C VAL A 219 10.72 -39.65 12.74
N CYS A 220 9.47 -39.94 12.38
CA CYS A 220 8.80 -39.49 11.17
C CYS A 220 8.29 -38.04 11.19
N CYS A 221 8.20 -37.42 12.36
CA CYS A 221 7.72 -36.05 12.55
C CYS A 221 8.90 -35.13 12.82
N LYS A 222 8.90 -33.93 12.23
CA LYS A 222 9.89 -32.91 12.60
C LYS A 222 9.69 -32.55 14.08
N PRO A 223 10.79 -32.29 14.82
CA PRO A 223 10.71 -31.98 16.25
C PRO A 223 9.82 -30.76 16.49
N ARG A 224 8.97 -30.86 17.50
CA ARG A 224 8.21 -29.74 18.04
C ARG A 224 9.01 -29.14 19.18
N LEU A 225 8.81 -27.84 19.47
CA LEU A 225 9.41 -27.25 20.66
C LEU A 225 8.45 -27.39 21.84
N ILE A 226 9.00 -27.71 23.00
CA ILE A 226 8.30 -27.72 24.28
C ILE A 226 8.89 -26.66 25.22
N ALA A 227 8.01 -25.92 25.87
CA ALA A 227 8.36 -25.04 26.97
C ALA A 227 8.09 -25.78 28.29
N GLU A 228 9.15 -26.11 29.02
CA GLU A 228 9.11 -26.82 30.29
C GLU A 228 9.16 -25.81 31.44
N VAL A 229 8.08 -25.76 32.22
CA VAL A 229 7.95 -24.81 33.33
C VAL A 229 8.49 -25.40 34.62
N ASN A 230 9.34 -24.63 35.27
CA ASN A 230 9.86 -24.88 36.60
C ASN A 230 9.42 -23.76 37.53
N ASP A 231 8.50 -24.07 38.44
CA ASP A 231 8.07 -23.12 39.46
C ASP A 231 9.10 -23.08 40.59
N LEU A 232 9.70 -21.90 40.81
CA LEU A 232 10.65 -21.60 41.88
C LEU A 232 9.98 -20.79 43.01
N THR A 233 8.64 -20.74 43.07
CA THR A 233 7.92 -20.06 44.15
C THR A 233 8.45 -20.61 45.48
N PRO A 234 8.91 -19.74 46.40
CA PRO A 234 9.36 -20.19 47.71
C PRO A 234 8.23 -20.98 48.39
N MET A 235 8.45 -22.27 48.65
CA MET A 235 7.48 -23.06 49.41
C MET A 235 7.56 -22.65 50.87
N THR A 236 6.40 -22.39 51.48
CA THR A 236 6.35 -22.28 52.94
C THR A 236 6.59 -23.66 53.55
N PRO A 237 7.08 -23.74 54.80
CA PRO A 237 7.19 -25.00 55.54
C PRO A 237 5.87 -25.78 55.57
N ASP A 238 4.74 -25.08 55.68
CA ASP A 238 3.40 -25.67 55.70
C ASP A 238 2.98 -26.22 54.33
N ASP A 239 3.29 -25.51 53.24
CA ASP A 239 3.02 -25.99 51.87
C ASP A 239 3.87 -27.22 51.54
N PHE A 240 5.12 -27.23 51.99
CA PHE A 240 6.02 -28.36 51.82
C PHE A 240 5.58 -29.57 52.65
N ALA A 241 5.24 -29.36 53.92
CA ALA A 241 4.65 -30.37 54.80
C ALA A 241 3.40 -31.00 54.18
N THR A 242 2.50 -30.17 53.65
CA THR A 242 1.27 -30.60 52.98
C THR A 242 1.55 -31.36 51.69
N LYS A 243 2.49 -30.88 50.86
CA LYS A 243 2.81 -31.49 49.56
C LYS A 243 3.51 -32.84 49.67
N TYR A 244 4.33 -33.02 50.70
CA TYR A 244 5.15 -34.22 50.90
C TYR A 244 4.67 -35.11 52.05
N GLY A 245 3.61 -34.72 52.75
CA GLY A 245 3.01 -35.51 53.83
C GLY A 245 3.90 -35.65 55.06
N ILE A 246 4.74 -34.65 55.35
CA ILE A 246 5.66 -34.63 56.49
C ILE A 246 5.22 -33.60 57.53
N THR A 247 5.74 -33.67 58.75
CA THR A 247 5.38 -32.72 59.80
C THR A 247 5.96 -31.33 59.49
N PRO A 248 5.30 -30.21 59.89
CA PRO A 248 5.81 -28.86 59.66
C PRO A 248 7.21 -28.61 60.22
N HIS A 249 7.61 -29.33 61.28
CA HIS A 249 8.93 -29.22 61.88
C HIS A 249 10.02 -29.89 61.03
N ASP A 250 9.76 -31.10 60.54
CA ASP A 250 10.65 -31.81 59.61
C ASP A 250 10.69 -31.10 58.25
N ALA A 251 9.56 -30.54 57.82
CA ALA A 251 9.44 -29.71 56.63
C ALA A 251 10.27 -28.43 56.72
N ALA A 252 10.41 -27.78 57.87
CA ALA A 252 11.23 -26.58 57.97
C ALA A 252 12.73 -26.88 57.73
N LEU A 253 13.22 -28.02 58.22
CA LEU A 253 14.60 -28.48 58.01
C LEU A 253 14.82 -28.99 56.58
N GLU A 254 13.85 -29.73 56.02
CA GLU A 254 13.90 -30.21 54.65
C GLU A 254 13.65 -29.13 53.60
N VAL A 255 12.82 -28.11 53.85
CA VAL A 255 12.64 -26.95 52.95
C VAL A 255 13.94 -26.18 52.83
N ALA A 256 14.66 -25.97 53.93
CA ALA A 256 15.96 -25.31 53.88
C ALA A 256 17.00 -26.15 53.10
N SER A 257 16.91 -27.49 53.16
CA SER A 257 17.78 -28.43 52.45
C SER A 257 17.40 -28.59 50.98
N ASP A 258 16.13 -28.81 50.64
CA ASP A 258 15.58 -28.94 49.28
C ASP A 258 15.62 -27.62 48.52
N TYR A 259 15.48 -26.47 49.20
CA TYR A 259 15.71 -25.17 48.58
C TYR A 259 17.19 -25.00 48.20
N ARG A 260 18.12 -25.32 49.12
CA ARG A 260 19.56 -25.36 48.81
C ARG A 260 19.91 -26.39 47.74
N HIS A 261 19.28 -27.56 47.77
CA HIS A 261 19.53 -28.66 46.83
C HIS A 261 18.93 -28.37 45.46
N ARG A 262 17.76 -27.73 45.34
CA ARG A 262 17.19 -27.30 44.05
C ARG A 262 18.00 -26.16 43.42
N LEU A 263 18.53 -25.26 44.25
CA LEU A 263 19.52 -24.25 43.85
C LEU A 263 20.82 -24.90 43.38
N SER A 264 21.40 -25.83 44.16
CA SER A 264 22.72 -26.42 43.88
C SER A 264 22.69 -27.49 42.79
N TYR A 265 21.65 -28.35 42.74
CA TYR A 265 21.51 -29.46 41.80
C TYR A 265 21.29 -29.00 40.34
N ARG A 266 20.81 -27.77 40.13
CA ARG A 266 20.64 -27.19 38.79
C ARG A 266 21.85 -26.40 38.30
N LEU A 267 22.65 -25.87 39.22
CA LEU A 267 23.98 -25.31 38.92
C LEU A 267 25.05 -26.41 38.75
N SER A 268 24.81 -27.62 39.25
CA SER A 268 25.75 -28.74 39.23
C SER A 268 25.50 -29.78 38.12
N LYS A 269 24.83 -29.44 37.02
CA LYS A 269 24.92 -30.23 35.78
C LYS A 269 25.84 -29.53 34.76
N PRO A 270 27.17 -29.49 34.97
CA PRO A 270 28.06 -29.52 33.83
C PRO A 270 27.84 -30.87 33.15
N HIS A 271 27.56 -30.87 31.85
CA HIS A 271 27.92 -32.04 31.06
C HIS A 271 29.41 -32.30 31.30
N THR A 272 29.70 -33.46 31.90
CA THR A 272 31.00 -34.14 31.98
C THR A 272 32.20 -33.31 31.53
N ILE A 273 32.68 -32.43 32.41
CA ILE A 273 34.08 -32.01 32.37
C ILE A 273 34.87 -33.19 32.93
N PRO A 274 35.85 -33.76 32.20
CA PRO A 274 36.71 -34.80 32.74
C PRO A 274 37.42 -34.23 33.98
N LYS A 275 37.24 -34.88 35.13
CA LYS A 275 37.92 -34.52 36.37
C LYS A 275 39.43 -34.41 36.10
N PRO A 276 40.10 -33.29 36.42
CA PRO A 276 41.53 -33.36 36.65
C PRO A 276 41.74 -34.20 37.91
N GLU A 277 42.46 -35.30 37.75
CA GLU A 277 42.96 -36.09 38.87
C GLU A 277 43.92 -35.23 39.70
N ASP A 278 43.80 -35.37 41.01
CA ASP A 278 44.69 -34.87 42.06
C ASP A 278 44.79 -33.35 42.28
N SER A 279 43.98 -32.86 43.23
CA SER A 279 44.54 -32.04 44.31
C SER A 279 43.63 -32.03 45.54
N SER A 280 44.29 -32.29 46.66
CA SER A 280 43.76 -32.40 48.01
C SER A 280 43.29 -31.07 48.60
N GLU A 281 42.30 -31.21 49.47
CA GLU A 281 41.77 -30.28 50.47
C GLU A 281 42.69 -29.14 50.91
N THR A 282 42.20 -27.90 50.75
CA THR A 282 41.90 -26.90 51.79
C THR A 282 42.10 -25.51 51.20
N ASP A 283 41.01 -24.76 50.97
CA ASP A 283 40.95 -23.37 51.47
C ASP A 283 39.55 -22.76 51.41
N HIS A 284 39.29 -21.92 52.40
CA HIS A 284 38.08 -21.14 52.59
C HIS A 284 38.02 -19.96 51.60
N SER A 285 37.00 -19.92 50.73
CA SER A 285 36.28 -18.72 50.26
C SER A 285 35.47 -19.04 49.00
N LEU A 286 34.41 -19.82 49.14
CA LEU A 286 33.31 -19.80 48.16
C LEU A 286 32.30 -18.74 48.64
N SER A 287 32.67 -17.49 48.39
CA SER A 287 31.83 -16.30 48.55
C SER A 287 30.52 -16.42 47.74
N PRO A 288 29.46 -15.66 48.07
CA PRO A 288 28.04 -16.02 47.92
C PRO A 288 27.45 -15.84 46.49
N LEU A 289 28.17 -16.29 45.46
CA LEU A 289 27.89 -16.02 44.05
C LEU A 289 27.11 -17.13 43.31
N LEU A 290 26.73 -18.20 44.00
CA LEU A 290 26.06 -19.38 43.41
C LEU A 290 24.58 -19.53 43.81
N SER A 291 23.92 -18.46 44.24
CA SER A 291 22.46 -18.50 44.41
C SER A 291 21.77 -18.03 43.13
N GLU A 292 20.98 -18.88 42.46
CA GLU A 292 19.80 -18.36 41.75
C GLU A 292 19.06 -17.49 42.77
N SER A 293 19.15 -16.18 42.61
CA SER A 293 18.87 -15.29 43.72
C SER A 293 17.38 -15.35 44.11
N PRO A 294 17.03 -15.65 45.37
CA PRO A 294 15.68 -15.41 45.90
C PRO A 294 15.24 -13.94 45.81
N LEU A 295 16.13 -13.04 45.37
CA LEU A 295 15.91 -11.60 45.32
C LEU A 295 15.08 -11.13 44.11
N ALA A 296 14.97 -11.96 43.07
CA ALA A 296 14.18 -11.59 41.90
C ALA A 296 12.68 -11.71 42.21
N ARG A 297 11.98 -10.61 41.97
CA ARG A 297 10.63 -10.38 42.50
C ARG A 297 9.56 -11.05 41.64
N LYS A 298 8.35 -11.19 42.20
CA LYS A 298 7.19 -11.79 41.50
C LYS A 298 6.78 -10.99 40.25
N ASP A 299 7.03 -9.70 40.23
CA ASP A 299 6.69 -8.75 39.16
C ASP A 299 7.78 -8.62 38.08
N GLU A 300 8.91 -9.31 38.23
CA GLU A 300 9.99 -9.29 37.25
C GLU A 300 9.79 -10.33 36.13
N ILE A 301 10.10 -9.92 34.90
CA ILE A 301 10.21 -10.81 33.75
C ILE A 301 11.60 -10.65 33.15
N SER A 302 12.29 -11.78 32.94
CA SER A 302 13.60 -11.84 32.30
C SER A 302 13.60 -12.85 31.16
N ILE A 303 14.14 -12.49 30.01
CA ILE A 303 14.34 -13.40 28.87
C ILE A 303 15.82 -13.41 28.57
N THR A 304 16.45 -14.58 28.53
CA THR A 304 17.85 -14.73 28.14
C THR A 304 17.98 -15.69 26.97
N VAL A 305 18.63 -15.23 25.91
CA VAL A 305 18.98 -16.03 24.72
C VAL A 305 20.50 -16.04 24.60
N ALA A 306 21.12 -17.22 24.59
CA ALA A 306 22.58 -17.35 24.55
C ALA A 306 23.02 -18.24 23.37
N GLY A 307 24.02 -17.78 22.61
CA GLY A 307 24.61 -18.53 21.50
C GLY A 307 24.20 -18.07 20.10
N ILE A 308 23.82 -16.81 19.94
CA ILE A 308 23.57 -16.21 18.61
C ILE A 308 24.94 -15.87 17.99
N SER A 309 25.21 -16.19 16.72
CA SER A 309 26.50 -15.79 16.09
C SER A 309 26.71 -14.27 16.13
N SER A 310 27.90 -13.74 16.47
CA SER A 310 28.17 -12.30 16.30
C SER A 310 28.49 -11.88 14.87
N SER A 311 28.76 -12.82 13.98
CA SER A 311 29.24 -12.53 12.63
C SER A 311 28.30 -11.60 11.85
N GLY A 312 28.69 -10.34 11.68
CA GLY A 312 27.95 -9.35 10.90
C GLY A 312 26.72 -8.76 11.59
N LEU A 313 26.52 -8.98 12.89
CA LEU A 313 25.42 -8.40 13.66
C LEU A 313 25.88 -7.23 14.51
N THR A 314 25.35 -6.06 14.18
CA THR A 314 25.47 -4.82 14.96
C THR A 314 24.28 -4.66 15.89
N HIS A 315 24.44 -3.91 16.99
CA HIS A 315 23.31 -3.57 17.87
C HIS A 315 22.18 -2.83 17.09
N GLY A 316 22.53 -2.02 16.08
CA GLY A 316 21.57 -1.38 15.19
C GLY A 316 20.71 -2.38 14.42
N GLN A 317 21.28 -3.48 13.92
CA GLN A 317 20.52 -4.55 13.25
C GLN A 317 19.67 -5.38 14.23
N ILE A 318 20.13 -5.57 15.46
CA ILE A 318 19.38 -6.29 16.50
C ILE A 318 18.12 -5.49 16.89
N PHE A 319 18.23 -4.17 17.00
CA PHE A 319 17.16 -3.30 17.51
C PHE A 319 16.42 -2.49 16.42
N CYS A 320 16.71 -2.70 15.13
CA CYS A 320 16.06 -1.94 14.06
C CYS A 320 14.56 -2.22 13.92
N GLY A 321 14.05 -3.34 14.47
CA GLY A 321 12.62 -3.63 14.46
C GLY A 321 11.77 -2.65 15.27
N THR A 322 12.38 -1.80 16.10
CA THR A 322 11.71 -0.75 16.89
C THR A 322 12.23 0.63 16.53
N TYR A 323 11.35 1.48 15.98
CA TYR A 323 11.68 2.80 15.46
C TYR A 323 12.31 3.73 16.50
N SER A 324 11.82 3.72 17.74
CA SER A 324 12.34 4.60 18.79
C SER A 324 13.72 4.20 19.32
N LEU A 325 14.18 2.99 19.02
CA LEU A 325 15.51 2.50 19.39
C LEU A 325 16.56 2.80 18.34
N THR A 326 16.21 2.59 17.07
CA THR A 326 17.13 2.79 15.95
C THR A 326 16.50 3.79 15.00
N ARG A 327 16.54 5.07 15.39
CA ARG A 327 16.00 6.14 14.54
C ARG A 327 16.89 6.31 13.31
N PRO A 328 16.31 6.33 12.10
CA PRO A 328 17.03 6.69 10.89
C PRO A 328 17.66 8.08 11.01
N SER A 329 18.77 8.31 10.32
CA SER A 329 19.50 9.59 10.40
C SER A 329 18.76 10.78 9.80
N LEU A 330 17.86 10.52 8.84
CA LEU A 330 17.07 11.54 8.16
C LEU A 330 15.59 11.23 8.31
N THR A 331 14.92 11.99 9.17
CA THR A 331 13.48 11.87 9.46
C THR A 331 12.79 13.22 9.34
N TRP A 332 11.51 13.17 8.99
CA TRP A 332 10.64 14.33 8.82
C TRP A 332 9.30 14.05 9.48
N LYS A 333 9.03 14.69 10.62
CA LYS A 333 7.73 14.65 11.28
C LYS A 333 6.81 15.68 10.64
N VAL A 334 5.69 15.25 10.06
CA VAL A 334 4.74 16.18 9.44
C VAL A 334 3.87 16.83 10.53
N PRO A 335 3.80 18.17 10.61
CA PRO A 335 3.04 18.84 11.66
C PRO A 335 1.55 18.46 11.67
N SER A 336 1.02 18.24 12.88
CA SER A 336 -0.38 17.92 13.13
C SER A 336 -0.88 16.68 12.38
N THR A 337 -0.01 15.69 12.14
CA THR A 337 -0.37 14.37 11.62
C THR A 337 0.23 13.26 12.50
N LEU A 338 -0.18 12.03 12.21
CA LEU A 338 0.33 10.81 12.88
C LEU A 338 1.55 10.21 12.16
N PHE A 339 2.11 10.90 11.17
CA PHE A 339 3.12 10.35 10.27
C PHE A 339 4.47 11.03 10.46
N GLU A 340 5.49 10.19 10.48
CA GLU A 340 6.87 10.58 10.31
C GLU A 340 7.43 9.83 9.09
N PHE A 341 8.04 10.56 8.17
CA PHE A 341 8.74 9.98 7.03
C PHE A 341 10.21 9.86 7.36
N PHE A 342 10.89 8.89 6.77
CA PHE A 342 12.33 8.76 6.90
C PHE A 342 12.94 8.13 5.67
N ARG A 343 14.24 8.33 5.49
CA ARG A 343 14.98 7.62 4.44
C ARG A 343 15.32 6.22 4.93
N ALA A 344 14.83 5.19 4.25
CA ALA A 344 15.16 3.81 4.58
C ALA A 344 16.66 3.55 4.31
N PRO A 345 17.31 2.64 5.06
CA PRO A 345 18.72 2.31 4.86
C PRO A 345 19.03 1.57 3.54
N GLY A 346 18.00 1.19 2.76
CA GLY A 346 18.12 0.59 1.44
C GLY A 346 17.13 1.19 0.44
N ASP A 347 16.96 0.53 -0.71
CA ASP A 347 16.03 0.96 -1.77
C ASP A 347 14.57 0.54 -1.52
N ILE A 348 14.26 -0.01 -0.34
CA ILE A 348 12.93 -0.49 0.04
C ILE A 348 12.43 0.29 1.24
N GLY A 349 11.29 0.95 1.07
CA GLY A 349 10.57 1.68 2.09
C GLY A 349 10.13 0.74 3.19
N LEU A 350 10.24 1.20 4.44
CA LEU A 350 9.84 0.43 5.61
C LEU A 350 8.60 1.08 6.22
N LEU A 351 7.63 0.27 6.64
CA LEU A 351 6.50 0.75 7.42
C LEU A 351 6.71 0.40 8.89
N TYR A 352 6.59 1.38 9.76
CA TYR A 352 6.46 1.20 11.20
C TYR A 352 5.06 1.59 11.63
N ILE A 353 4.43 0.79 12.49
CA ILE A 353 3.14 1.09 13.10
C ILE A 353 3.37 1.20 14.60
N ARG A 354 3.11 2.39 15.16
CA ARG A 354 3.42 2.74 16.56
C ARG A 354 4.85 2.33 16.93
N GLY A 355 5.79 2.62 16.04
CA GLY A 355 7.20 2.30 16.20
C GLY A 355 7.60 0.84 16.01
N GLN A 356 6.72 -0.06 15.57
CA GLN A 356 7.03 -1.46 15.27
C GLN A 356 7.13 -1.68 13.76
N ILE A 357 8.26 -2.20 13.28
CA ILE A 357 8.44 -2.47 11.85
C ILE A 357 7.42 -3.49 11.35
N MET A 358 6.90 -3.34 10.15
CA MET A 358 6.10 -4.34 9.45
C MET A 358 6.96 -5.00 8.36
N PRO A 359 7.16 -6.33 8.39
CA PRO A 359 8.03 -7.05 7.45
C PRO A 359 7.65 -6.87 5.99
N ARG A 360 6.34 -6.91 5.68
CA ARG A 360 5.86 -6.68 4.32
C ARG A 360 5.77 -5.17 4.06
N ASN A 361 6.43 -4.69 3.01
CA ASN A 361 6.47 -3.26 2.67
C ASN A 361 5.09 -2.71 2.31
N LEU A 362 4.36 -2.19 3.29
CA LEU A 362 3.06 -1.56 3.08
C LEU A 362 3.14 -0.03 3.00
N SER A 363 4.36 0.52 2.96
CA SER A 363 4.52 1.98 2.86
C SER A 363 4.02 2.49 1.50
N GLY A 364 4.05 1.64 0.46
CA GLY A 364 3.73 2.00 -0.92
C GLY A 364 4.72 2.99 -1.54
N LEU A 365 5.77 3.35 -0.81
CA LEU A 365 6.85 4.23 -1.24
C LEU A 365 8.10 3.38 -1.51
N GLY A 366 8.88 3.80 -2.50
CA GLY A 366 10.07 3.08 -2.95
C GLY A 366 11.16 3.13 -1.90
N ARG A 367 11.78 4.29 -1.65
CA ARG A 367 12.92 4.45 -0.71
C ARG A 367 12.58 5.17 0.59
N LEU A 368 11.41 5.82 0.64
CA LEU A 368 10.94 6.47 1.85
C LEU A 368 10.19 5.46 2.73
N GLY A 369 10.56 5.41 4.00
CA GLY A 369 9.80 4.71 5.02
C GLY A 369 8.82 5.64 5.71
N VAL A 370 7.84 5.02 6.37
CA VAL A 370 6.75 5.68 7.10
C VAL A 370 6.71 5.11 8.51
N ASN A 371 6.72 5.96 9.53
CA ASN A 371 6.33 5.60 10.89
C ASN A 371 4.95 6.23 11.18
N TYR A 372 3.94 5.39 11.29
CA TYR A 372 2.56 5.77 11.57
C TYR A 372 2.21 5.50 13.03
N ASN A 373 1.92 6.55 13.79
CA ASN A 373 1.62 6.47 15.22
C ASN A 373 0.13 6.20 15.53
N GLY A 374 -0.71 6.02 14.52
CA GLY A 374 -2.13 5.69 14.71
C GLY A 374 -2.39 4.20 14.91
N THR A 375 -3.66 3.82 14.92
CA THR A 375 -4.10 2.42 15.03
C THR A 375 -4.24 1.79 13.65
N MET A 376 -3.80 0.53 13.52
CA MET A 376 -4.02 -0.34 12.38
C MET A 376 -4.16 -1.78 12.89
N GLU A 377 -5.03 -2.57 12.27
CA GLU A 377 -5.18 -3.98 12.61
C GLU A 377 -4.05 -4.80 11.98
N ILE A 378 -3.26 -5.46 12.84
CA ILE A 378 -2.17 -6.34 12.43
C ILE A 378 -2.71 -7.76 12.40
N ALA A 379 -2.49 -8.47 11.30
CA ALA A 379 -2.96 -9.83 11.14
C ALA A 379 -2.34 -10.79 12.19
N PRO A 380 -2.98 -11.94 12.48
CA PRO A 380 -2.49 -12.88 13.49
C PRO A 380 -1.08 -13.44 13.23
N ASN A 381 -0.59 -13.39 11.99
CA ASN A 381 0.77 -13.79 11.62
C ASN A 381 1.83 -12.73 11.97
N ARG A 382 1.43 -11.53 12.41
CA ARG A 382 2.32 -10.44 12.88
C ARG A 382 3.28 -9.86 11.82
N VAL A 383 3.06 -10.21 10.55
CA VAL A 383 3.90 -9.80 9.42
C VAL A 383 3.17 -8.90 8.42
N GLU A 384 1.85 -8.81 8.51
CA GLU A 384 1.02 -8.01 7.62
C GLU A 384 -0.11 -7.27 8.35
N VAL A 385 -0.69 -6.32 7.64
CA VAL A 385 -1.84 -5.53 8.08
C VAL A 385 -3.10 -6.05 7.39
N VAL A 386 -4.21 -6.09 8.11
CA VAL A 386 -5.52 -6.40 7.54
C VAL A 386 -5.98 -5.24 6.65
N LYS A 387 -6.00 -5.45 5.33
CA LYS A 387 -6.32 -4.39 4.35
C LYS A 387 -7.82 -4.16 4.13
N ASN A 388 -8.67 -5.15 4.42
CA ASN A 388 -10.10 -5.09 4.12
C ASN A 388 -10.92 -4.38 5.23
N ASP A 389 -10.28 -3.55 6.05
CA ASP A 389 -10.89 -2.90 7.20
C ASP A 389 -10.96 -1.36 7.01
N MET A 390 -11.99 -0.76 7.60
CA MET A 390 -12.21 0.69 7.68
C MET A 390 -11.01 1.42 8.29
N VAL A 391 -10.27 0.78 9.20
CA VAL A 391 -9.07 1.36 9.81
C VAL A 391 -7.93 1.48 8.79
N TYR A 392 -7.78 0.52 7.88
CA TYR A 392 -6.79 0.58 6.81
C TYR A 392 -7.12 1.67 5.79
N GLU A 393 -8.39 1.75 5.35
CA GLU A 393 -8.86 2.82 4.47
C GLU A 393 -8.63 4.21 5.08
N ARG A 394 -8.89 4.35 6.40
CA ARG A 394 -8.58 5.57 7.14
C ARG A 394 -7.08 5.88 7.15
N TYR A 395 -6.22 4.88 7.35
CA TYR A 395 -4.77 5.06 7.27
C TYR A 395 -4.35 5.59 5.89
N ILE A 396 -4.84 4.98 4.81
CA ILE A 396 -4.52 5.42 3.44
C ILE A 396 -5.00 6.85 3.20
N HIS A 397 -6.22 7.19 3.61
CA HIS A 397 -6.74 8.55 3.50
C HIS A 397 -5.87 9.57 4.25
N LEU A 398 -5.50 9.29 5.51
CA LEU A 398 -4.64 10.18 6.29
C LEU A 398 -3.22 10.28 5.73
N LEU A 399 -2.68 9.20 5.16
CA LEU A 399 -1.38 9.20 4.49
C LEU A 399 -1.41 10.09 3.24
N LYS A 400 -2.49 10.03 2.44
CA LYS A 400 -2.72 10.89 1.26
C LYS A 400 -2.71 12.38 1.66
N GLU A 401 -3.50 12.74 2.68
CA GLU A 401 -3.53 14.11 3.21
C GLU A 401 -2.16 14.55 3.75
N CYS A 402 -1.44 13.64 4.41
CA CYS A 402 -0.12 13.92 4.96
C CYS A 402 0.92 14.18 3.87
N ILE A 403 0.95 13.36 2.81
CA ILE A 403 1.81 13.55 1.63
C ILE A 403 1.52 14.89 0.97
N GLN A 404 0.24 15.23 0.80
CA GLN A 404 -0.17 16.50 0.23
C GLN A 404 0.29 17.69 1.10
N ARG A 405 0.12 17.61 2.42
CA ARG A 405 0.61 18.64 3.35
C ARG A 405 2.14 18.77 3.30
N ALA A 406 2.86 17.65 3.25
CA ALA A 406 4.31 17.64 3.17
C ALA A 406 4.82 18.30 1.88
N LEU A 407 4.22 17.98 0.73
CA LEU A 407 4.56 18.61 -0.56
C LEU A 407 4.37 20.14 -0.56
N LEU A 408 3.44 20.63 0.25
CA LEU A 408 3.10 22.06 0.29
C LEU A 408 3.86 22.87 1.32
N HIS A 409 4.20 22.26 2.45
CA HIS A 409 4.69 22.97 3.61
C HIS A 409 6.07 22.51 4.07
N MET A 410 6.63 21.45 3.48
CA MET A 410 7.93 20.89 3.86
C MET A 410 8.80 20.73 2.60
N PRO A 411 9.57 21.75 2.19
CA PRO A 411 10.35 21.73 0.95
C PRO A 411 11.25 20.49 0.80
N ASP A 412 12.01 20.14 1.84
CA ASP A 412 12.96 19.03 1.79
C ASP A 412 12.25 17.67 1.62
N LEU A 413 11.24 17.40 2.45
CA LEU A 413 10.43 16.19 2.35
C LEU A 413 9.60 16.16 1.05
N GLY A 414 9.11 17.31 0.61
CA GLY A 414 8.35 17.45 -0.63
C GLY A 414 9.16 17.05 -1.85
N VAL A 415 10.45 17.40 -1.91
CA VAL A 415 11.35 16.95 -2.99
C VAL A 415 11.57 15.44 -2.95
N GLU A 416 11.79 14.86 -1.77
CA GLU A 416 11.95 13.39 -1.65
C GLU A 416 10.65 12.65 -2.03
N LEU A 417 9.49 13.12 -1.56
CA LEU A 417 8.19 12.55 -1.94
C LEU A 417 7.92 12.69 -3.44
N ALA A 418 8.20 13.85 -4.03
CA ALA A 418 8.05 14.03 -5.48
C ALA A 418 8.98 13.09 -6.26
N ALA A 419 10.21 12.87 -5.80
CA ALA A 419 11.14 11.94 -6.44
C ALA A 419 10.64 10.49 -6.35
N GLU A 420 10.08 10.08 -5.21
CA GLU A 420 9.44 8.77 -5.05
C GLU A 420 8.27 8.59 -6.01
N LEU A 421 7.34 9.55 -6.03
CA LEU A 421 6.16 9.51 -6.90
C LEU A 421 6.52 9.45 -8.39
N LEU A 422 7.59 10.14 -8.80
CA LEU A 422 8.12 10.08 -10.17
C LEU A 422 8.78 8.74 -10.50
N SER A 423 9.32 8.05 -9.49
CA SER A 423 10.06 6.79 -9.66
C SER A 423 9.16 5.54 -9.58
N CYS A 424 7.93 5.64 -9.07
CA CYS A 424 6.97 4.54 -8.86
C CYS A 424 6.51 3.77 -10.12
N ASN A 425 7.13 3.96 -11.29
CA ASN A 425 6.64 3.51 -12.60
C ASN A 425 7.39 2.33 -13.22
N SER A 426 8.29 1.66 -12.48
CA SER A 426 8.87 0.42 -12.98
C SER A 426 7.78 -0.65 -13.08
N LYS A 427 7.49 -1.12 -14.28
CA LYS A 427 6.49 -2.15 -14.64
C LYS A 427 6.63 -3.48 -13.87
N ASP A 428 7.66 -3.62 -13.04
CA ASP A 428 8.05 -4.86 -12.37
C ASP A 428 7.47 -5.02 -10.95
N SER A 429 6.83 -4.00 -10.36
CA SER A 429 6.31 -4.10 -8.98
C SER A 429 4.84 -4.52 -8.94
N SER A 430 4.56 -5.78 -9.24
CA SER A 430 3.21 -6.35 -9.27
C SER A 430 2.45 -6.36 -7.93
N ASN A 431 3.05 -5.93 -6.80
CA ASN A 431 2.48 -6.24 -5.49
C ASN A 431 2.24 -5.08 -4.50
N GLN A 432 2.65 -3.82 -4.75
CA GLN A 432 2.59 -2.81 -3.66
C GLN A 432 2.66 -1.35 -4.11
N GLN A 433 2.07 -0.99 -5.25
CA GLN A 433 1.97 0.42 -5.62
C GLN A 433 0.95 1.10 -4.69
N LEU A 434 1.36 2.20 -4.04
CA LEU A 434 0.43 3.09 -3.36
C LEU A 434 -0.65 3.47 -4.38
N ASP A 435 -1.92 3.28 -4.04
CA ASP A 435 -3.01 3.66 -4.94
C ASP A 435 -2.86 5.15 -5.28
N LEU A 436 -2.49 5.41 -6.54
CA LEU A 436 -1.97 6.68 -7.04
C LEU A 436 -3.02 7.80 -7.06
N ASP A 437 -4.27 7.50 -6.66
CA ASP A 437 -5.33 8.48 -6.44
C ASP A 437 -5.06 9.28 -5.13
N LEU A 438 -3.87 9.87 -5.06
CA LEU A 438 -3.27 10.50 -3.89
C LEU A 438 -3.75 11.94 -3.67
N PHE A 439 -4.19 12.61 -4.74
CA PHE A 439 -4.35 14.06 -4.74
C PHE A 439 -5.77 14.48 -5.08
N THR A 440 -6.36 15.24 -4.15
CA THR A 440 -7.54 16.05 -4.42
C THR A 440 -7.08 17.37 -5.06
N PRO A 441 -7.69 17.85 -6.16
CA PRO A 441 -7.32 19.11 -6.79
C PRO A 441 -7.37 20.28 -5.80
N MET A 442 -6.23 20.92 -5.54
CA MET A 442 -6.15 22.09 -4.66
C MET A 442 -5.81 23.37 -5.42
N SER A 443 -6.54 24.44 -5.13
CA SER A 443 -6.42 25.74 -5.81
C SER A 443 -5.29 26.61 -5.26
N GLU A 444 -4.88 26.44 -4.00
CA GLU A 444 -4.19 27.51 -3.25
C GLU A 444 -2.65 27.46 -3.25
N SER A 445 -2.00 26.44 -3.82
CA SER A 445 -0.55 26.27 -3.59
C SER A 445 0.26 25.63 -4.73
N LYS A 446 -0.17 25.87 -5.99
CA LYS A 446 0.43 25.33 -7.22
C LYS A 446 1.95 25.52 -7.31
N ALA A 447 2.47 26.68 -6.87
CA ALA A 447 3.88 27.03 -7.00
C ALA A 447 4.81 26.14 -6.16
N THR A 448 4.42 25.78 -4.93
CA THR A 448 5.26 24.96 -4.05
C THR A 448 5.33 23.51 -4.54
N CYS A 449 4.19 22.93 -4.93
CA CYS A 449 4.16 21.62 -5.59
C CYS A 449 5.05 21.62 -6.85
N LYS A 450 4.90 22.64 -7.71
CA LYS A 450 5.71 22.78 -8.92
C LYS A 450 7.20 22.77 -8.59
N ALA A 451 7.64 23.57 -7.60
CA ALA A 451 9.05 23.63 -7.19
C ALA A 451 9.59 22.29 -6.66
N ALA A 452 8.78 21.55 -5.89
CA ALA A 452 9.14 20.23 -5.39
C ALA A 452 9.36 19.21 -6.52
N PHE A 453 8.39 19.12 -7.45
CA PHE A 453 8.49 18.27 -8.63
C PHE A 453 9.65 18.68 -9.54
N GLU A 454 9.84 19.99 -9.76
CA GLU A 454 10.95 20.47 -10.58
C GLU A 454 12.31 20.06 -10.02
N SER A 455 12.48 20.18 -8.70
CA SER A 455 13.71 19.80 -8.00
C SER A 455 13.92 18.29 -8.04
N ALA A 456 12.86 17.51 -7.86
CA ALA A 456 12.89 16.06 -7.97
C ALA A 456 13.31 15.60 -9.37
N TRP A 457 12.74 16.17 -10.44
CA TRP A 457 13.15 15.86 -11.81
C TRP A 457 14.59 16.21 -12.10
N ARG A 458 15.08 17.39 -11.66
CA ARG A 458 16.51 17.75 -11.86
C ARG A 458 17.45 16.80 -11.12
N ARG A 459 17.01 16.21 -9.99
CA ARG A 459 17.77 15.18 -9.27
C ARG A 459 17.74 13.83 -10.00
N LEU A 460 16.60 13.44 -10.57
CA LEU A 460 16.44 12.17 -11.31
C LEU A 460 17.04 12.22 -12.72
N HIS A 461 17.07 13.40 -13.34
CA HIS A 461 17.55 13.68 -14.69
C HIS A 461 18.55 14.86 -14.67
N PRO A 462 19.83 14.60 -14.31
CA PRO A 462 20.86 15.64 -14.21
C PRO A 462 21.15 16.39 -15.52
N ASP A 463 20.72 15.85 -16.65
CA ASP A 463 20.79 16.45 -17.98
C ASP A 463 19.83 17.65 -18.16
N LEU A 464 18.81 17.79 -17.31
CA LEU A 464 17.96 18.96 -17.25
C LEU A 464 18.74 20.16 -16.66
N LYS A 465 19.29 21.00 -17.55
CA LYS A 465 20.03 22.22 -17.17
C LYS A 465 19.20 23.13 -16.24
N ASN A 466 19.80 23.60 -15.14
CA ASN A 466 19.16 24.47 -14.13
C ASN A 466 18.45 25.71 -14.70
N ASN A 467 18.95 26.25 -15.82
CA ASN A 467 18.44 27.50 -16.40
C ASN A 467 17.35 27.28 -17.47
N LYS A 468 16.98 26.03 -17.79
CA LYS A 468 15.94 25.74 -18.78
C LYS A 468 14.66 25.32 -18.08
N GLU A 469 13.58 26.04 -18.38
CA GLU A 469 12.25 25.62 -17.97
C GLU A 469 11.83 24.38 -18.75
N PHE A 470 11.09 23.50 -18.10
CA PHE A 470 10.60 22.26 -18.69
C PHE A 470 9.13 22.03 -18.33
N TYR A 471 8.48 21.18 -19.13
CA TYR A 471 7.07 20.86 -18.95
C TYR A 471 6.84 19.36 -19.12
N PRO A 472 6.18 18.69 -18.15
CA PRO A 472 5.90 17.27 -18.22
C PRO A 472 4.76 16.98 -19.21
N PHE A 473 4.85 15.87 -19.95
CA PHE A 473 3.77 15.39 -20.80
C PHE A 473 3.66 13.87 -20.79
N ALA A 474 2.46 13.38 -21.05
CA ALA A 474 2.19 11.96 -21.10
C ALA A 474 2.67 11.36 -22.44
N ALA A 475 3.39 10.24 -22.41
CA ALA A 475 3.94 9.56 -23.59
C ALA A 475 2.91 9.30 -24.71
N SER A 476 1.65 9.04 -24.33
CA SER A 476 0.54 8.82 -25.27
C SER A 476 0.13 10.05 -26.08
N SER A 477 0.66 11.24 -25.76
CA SER A 477 0.26 12.52 -26.35
C SER A 477 1.43 13.22 -27.06
N PRO A 478 1.93 12.69 -28.19
CA PRO A 478 3.08 13.25 -28.90
C PRO A 478 2.84 14.68 -29.43
N SER A 479 1.59 15.07 -29.70
CA SER A 479 1.24 16.44 -30.07
C SER A 479 1.55 17.46 -28.97
N CYS A 480 1.48 17.05 -27.69
CA CYS A 480 1.88 17.89 -26.57
C CYS A 480 3.38 18.20 -26.60
N ARG A 481 4.23 17.25 -27.00
CA ARG A 481 5.69 17.47 -27.10
C ARG A 481 6.03 18.62 -28.05
N VAL A 482 5.37 18.67 -29.22
CA VAL A 482 5.55 19.73 -30.21
C VAL A 482 5.07 21.08 -29.64
N LEU A 483 3.92 21.10 -28.98
CA LEU A 483 3.39 22.31 -28.35
C LEU A 483 4.33 22.86 -27.26
N ILE A 484 4.81 22.01 -26.36
CA ILE A 484 5.76 22.36 -25.29
C ILE A 484 7.01 22.99 -25.89
N SER A 485 7.58 22.35 -26.92
CA SER A 485 8.78 22.84 -27.59
C SER A 485 8.52 24.18 -28.28
N SER A 486 7.35 24.36 -28.89
CA SER A 486 6.96 25.62 -29.54
C SER A 486 6.82 26.77 -28.53
N LEU A 487 6.42 26.48 -27.29
CA LEU A 487 6.30 27.44 -26.19
C LEU A 487 7.65 27.77 -25.52
N GLY A 488 8.76 27.16 -25.97
CA GLY A 488 10.11 27.42 -25.45
C GLY A 488 10.51 26.56 -24.25
N PHE A 489 9.68 25.58 -23.86
CA PHE A 489 9.99 24.66 -22.77
C PHE A 489 10.71 23.40 -23.26
N THR A 490 11.47 22.77 -22.37
CA THR A 490 12.02 21.43 -22.62
C THR A 490 10.95 20.37 -22.28
N PRO A 491 10.57 19.47 -23.21
CA PRO A 491 9.58 18.43 -22.91
C PRO A 491 10.18 17.32 -22.06
N VAL A 492 9.48 16.95 -20.98
CA VAL A 492 9.83 15.81 -20.10
C VAL A 492 8.73 14.77 -20.19
N GLU A 493 9.07 13.56 -20.60
CA GLU A 493 8.10 12.48 -20.77
C GLU A 493 7.81 11.79 -19.43
N VAL A 494 6.52 11.57 -19.15
CA VAL A 494 6.04 10.77 -18.01
C VAL A 494 4.96 9.80 -18.47
N THR A 495 4.62 8.81 -17.65
CA THR A 495 3.49 7.93 -17.96
C THR A 495 2.15 8.66 -17.80
N ASN A 496 1.11 8.10 -18.42
CA ASN A 496 -0.23 8.65 -18.35
C ASN A 496 -0.77 8.65 -16.90
N GLU A 497 -0.43 7.63 -16.12
CA GLU A 497 -0.86 7.46 -14.73
C GLU A 497 -0.29 8.58 -13.86
N ILE A 498 1.02 8.85 -13.94
CA ILE A 498 1.65 9.96 -13.22
C ILE A 498 1.04 11.30 -13.64
N MET A 499 0.86 11.53 -14.94
CA MET A 499 0.33 12.80 -15.41
C MET A 499 -1.10 13.05 -14.90
N SER A 500 -1.97 12.04 -15.03
CA SER A 500 -3.40 12.16 -14.74
C SER A 500 -3.77 12.05 -13.27
N ARG A 501 -3.00 11.29 -12.47
CA ARG A 501 -3.31 11.04 -11.05
C ARG A 501 -2.46 11.85 -10.06
N ILE A 502 -1.27 12.29 -10.47
CA ILE A 502 -0.32 12.98 -9.59
C ILE A 502 -0.08 14.42 -10.03
N ILE A 503 0.47 14.62 -11.23
CA ILE A 503 0.98 15.94 -11.64
C ILE A 503 -0.14 16.97 -11.84
N ILE A 504 -1.21 16.58 -12.56
CA ILE A 504 -2.35 17.48 -12.77
C ILE A 504 -3.16 17.68 -11.48
N PRO A 505 -3.56 16.61 -10.75
CA PRO A 505 -4.35 16.78 -9.53
C PRO A 505 -3.61 17.47 -8.37
N SER A 506 -2.28 17.34 -8.27
CA SER A 506 -1.49 18.11 -7.30
C SER A 506 -1.44 19.61 -7.60
N GLY A 507 -1.88 20.03 -8.79
CA GLY A 507 -1.84 21.42 -9.25
C GLY A 507 -0.44 21.91 -9.61
N ALA A 508 0.59 21.05 -9.58
CA ALA A 508 1.96 21.39 -9.95
C ALA A 508 2.04 21.90 -11.40
N TYR A 509 1.32 21.23 -12.30
CA TYR A 509 1.16 21.61 -13.70
C TYR A 509 -0.30 21.46 -14.12
N GLU A 510 -0.77 22.39 -14.94
CA GLU A 510 -2.02 22.20 -15.68
C GLU A 510 -1.77 21.39 -16.96
N SER A 511 -2.81 21.04 -17.71
CA SER A 511 -2.56 20.50 -19.04
C SER A 511 -1.85 21.54 -19.91
N ILE A 512 -0.88 21.12 -20.73
CA ILE A 512 -0.14 22.08 -21.58
C ILE A 512 -1.06 22.90 -22.49
N LYS A 513 -2.20 22.33 -22.91
CA LYS A 513 -3.21 23.05 -23.70
C LYS A 513 -3.84 24.20 -22.92
N GLN A 514 -4.24 23.97 -21.67
CA GLN A 514 -4.75 25.02 -20.78
C GLN A 514 -3.68 26.09 -20.53
N HIS A 515 -2.42 25.68 -20.32
CA HIS A 515 -1.32 26.62 -20.18
C HIS A 515 -1.14 27.51 -21.42
N ALA A 516 -1.12 26.90 -22.61
CA ALA A 516 -1.03 27.61 -23.87
C ALA A 516 -2.18 28.61 -24.06
N GLU A 517 -3.41 28.23 -23.70
CA GLU A 517 -4.58 29.11 -23.73
C GLU A 517 -4.47 30.28 -22.74
N HIS A 518 -3.95 30.04 -21.53
CA HIS A 518 -3.71 31.12 -20.57
C HIS A 518 -2.64 32.11 -21.07
N VAL A 519 -1.56 31.61 -21.68
CA VAL A 519 -0.54 32.47 -22.30
C VAL A 519 -1.15 33.24 -23.48
N PHE A 520 -1.94 32.58 -24.32
CA PHE A 520 -2.65 33.17 -25.46
C PHE A 520 -3.54 34.35 -25.03
N LEU A 521 -4.41 34.16 -24.04
CA LEU A 521 -5.32 35.20 -23.55
C LEU A 521 -4.63 36.35 -22.82
N LYS A 522 -3.41 36.14 -22.31
CA LYS A 522 -2.58 37.20 -21.70
C LYS A 522 -1.70 37.93 -22.71
N THR A 523 -1.62 37.43 -23.94
CA THR A 523 -0.77 38.02 -24.98
C THR A 523 -1.30 39.38 -25.39
N LYS A 524 -0.40 40.34 -25.64
CA LYS A 524 -0.78 41.71 -25.99
C LYS A 524 -1.56 41.75 -27.30
N SER A 525 -2.64 42.53 -27.31
CA SER A 525 -3.40 42.81 -28.52
C SER A 525 -2.56 43.61 -29.52
N VAL A 526 -2.69 43.29 -30.79
CA VAL A 526 -2.02 43.98 -31.90
C VAL A 526 -2.94 45.06 -32.44
N SER A 527 -2.45 46.30 -32.54
CA SER A 527 -3.22 47.42 -33.10
C SER A 527 -3.35 47.35 -34.62
N ARG A 528 -2.31 46.85 -35.31
CA ARG A 528 -2.29 46.68 -36.76
C ARG A 528 -2.85 45.32 -37.15
N MET A 529 -4.01 45.31 -37.79
CA MET A 529 -4.60 44.08 -38.33
C MET A 529 -3.78 43.53 -39.51
N ARG A 530 -3.59 42.21 -39.54
CA ARG A 530 -2.99 41.50 -40.68
C ARG A 530 -4.05 41.26 -41.75
N GLY A 531 -3.59 41.03 -42.99
CA GLY A 531 -4.47 40.69 -44.11
C GLY A 531 -5.40 39.53 -43.79
N GLY A 532 -6.67 39.64 -44.22
CA GLY A 532 -7.71 38.66 -43.91
C GLY A 532 -8.41 38.83 -42.56
N ALA A 533 -7.91 39.67 -41.64
CA ALA A 533 -8.56 39.88 -40.33
C ALA A 533 -9.96 40.53 -40.45
N LEU A 534 -10.15 41.43 -41.40
CA LEU A 534 -11.46 42.00 -41.71
C LEU A 534 -12.44 40.94 -42.25
N ALA A 535 -11.95 40.05 -43.11
CA ALA A 535 -12.74 38.93 -43.61
C ALA A 535 -13.12 37.99 -42.46
N PHE A 536 -12.19 37.65 -41.56
CA PHE A 536 -12.47 36.85 -40.37
C PHE A 536 -13.53 37.53 -39.47
N ARG A 537 -13.40 38.83 -39.18
CA ARG A 537 -14.42 39.60 -38.45
C ARG A 537 -15.79 39.57 -39.10
N LYS A 538 -15.86 39.70 -40.42
CA LYS A 538 -17.11 39.57 -41.19
C LYS A 538 -17.68 38.16 -41.08
N GLY A 539 -16.83 37.14 -41.16
CA GLY A 539 -17.22 35.75 -40.98
C GLY A 539 -17.76 35.44 -39.58
N ILE A 540 -17.12 35.95 -38.53
CA ILE A 540 -17.60 35.81 -37.14
C ILE A 540 -18.96 36.48 -36.96
N SER A 541 -19.15 37.71 -37.45
CA SER A 541 -20.44 38.41 -37.36
C SER A 541 -21.56 37.72 -38.15
N GLU A 542 -21.24 37.06 -39.25
CA GLU A 542 -22.22 36.28 -40.02
C GLU A 542 -22.54 34.95 -39.34
N MET A 543 -21.53 34.25 -38.82
CA MET A 543 -21.69 32.97 -38.13
C MET A 543 -22.41 33.15 -36.79
N PHE A 544 -22.09 34.22 -36.07
CA PHE A 544 -22.68 34.60 -34.79
C PHE A 544 -23.34 35.95 -34.93
N LYS A 545 -24.63 35.98 -35.28
CA LYS A 545 -25.37 37.23 -35.58
C LYS A 545 -25.38 38.28 -34.46
N TRP A 546 -25.10 37.87 -33.23
CA TRP A 546 -24.96 38.75 -32.09
C TRP A 546 -23.57 39.37 -31.96
N ALA A 547 -22.54 38.80 -32.61
CA ALA A 547 -21.17 39.24 -32.52
C ALA A 547 -20.91 40.42 -33.47
N LYS A 548 -20.39 41.51 -32.93
CA LYS A 548 -19.93 42.69 -33.66
C LYS A 548 -18.48 42.49 -34.12
N HIS A 549 -18.03 43.33 -35.05
CA HIS A 549 -16.63 43.30 -35.50
C HIS A 549 -15.62 43.56 -34.37
N ASP A 550 -16.02 44.33 -33.35
CA ASP A 550 -15.20 44.64 -32.17
C ASP A 550 -15.12 43.48 -31.17
N ASP A 551 -15.95 42.43 -31.35
CA ASP A 551 -15.92 41.22 -30.54
C ASP A 551 -14.81 40.24 -31.00
N VAL A 552 -13.91 40.69 -31.87
CA VAL A 552 -12.73 39.93 -32.32
C VAL A 552 -11.44 40.70 -31.99
N ALA A 553 -10.67 40.15 -31.06
CA ALA A 553 -9.36 40.65 -30.68
C ALA A 553 -8.24 39.83 -31.36
N MET A 554 -7.20 40.49 -31.86
CA MET A 554 -6.04 39.83 -32.43
C MET A 554 -4.82 40.04 -31.53
N VAL A 555 -4.06 38.99 -31.24
CA VAL A 555 -2.91 39.01 -30.31
C VAL A 555 -1.63 38.53 -30.98
N ASP A 556 -0.48 39.03 -30.52
CA ASP A 556 0.86 38.67 -31.04
C ASP A 556 1.32 37.31 -30.52
N TYR A 557 0.56 36.27 -30.88
CA TYR A 557 0.83 34.89 -30.46
C TYR A 557 1.21 34.04 -31.68
N GLN A 558 2.43 33.51 -31.68
CA GLN A 558 3.03 32.83 -32.83
C GLN A 558 3.08 31.30 -32.69
N HIS A 559 2.69 30.77 -31.52
CA HIS A 559 2.78 29.32 -31.25
C HIS A 559 1.68 28.53 -31.97
N VAL A 560 1.87 27.21 -32.05
CA VAL A 560 1.03 26.32 -32.88
C VAL A 560 -0.41 26.22 -32.36
N TYR A 561 -0.60 26.36 -31.05
CA TYR A 561 -1.90 26.25 -30.39
C TYR A 561 -1.96 27.17 -29.14
N PRO A 562 -3.12 27.72 -28.77
CA PRO A 562 -4.33 27.80 -29.60
C PRO A 562 -4.16 28.83 -30.73
N ARG A 563 -4.94 28.70 -31.80
CA ARG A 563 -4.98 29.68 -32.90
C ARG A 563 -6.14 30.65 -32.77
N VAL A 564 -7.30 30.14 -32.35
CA VAL A 564 -8.52 30.90 -32.08
C VAL A 564 -9.09 30.39 -30.77
N LEU A 565 -9.60 31.28 -29.93
CA LEU A 565 -10.22 30.93 -28.66
C LEU A 565 -11.39 31.87 -28.36
N TRP A 566 -12.51 31.32 -27.88
CA TRP A 566 -13.57 32.11 -27.27
C TRP A 566 -13.20 32.43 -25.80
N ASP A 567 -13.05 33.72 -25.48
CA ASP A 567 -12.87 34.20 -24.12
C ASP A 567 -14.22 34.51 -23.48
N GLU A 568 -14.68 33.61 -22.62
CA GLU A 568 -15.95 33.78 -21.89
C GLU A 568 -15.96 35.04 -21.01
N ARG A 569 -14.81 35.47 -20.50
CA ARG A 569 -14.73 36.60 -19.55
C ARG A 569 -14.95 37.92 -20.26
N THR A 570 -14.37 38.10 -21.43
CA THR A 570 -14.54 39.32 -22.24
C THR A 570 -15.71 39.22 -23.20
N GLY A 571 -16.19 38.01 -23.50
CA GLY A 571 -17.20 37.77 -24.51
C GLY A 571 -16.69 38.03 -25.93
N GLN A 572 -15.40 37.78 -26.18
CA GLN A 572 -14.74 38.05 -27.45
C GLN A 572 -14.05 36.80 -28.02
N PHE A 573 -13.94 36.74 -29.34
CA PHE A 573 -13.06 35.81 -30.02
C PHE A 573 -11.65 36.37 -30.08
N VAL A 574 -10.69 35.64 -29.53
CA VAL A 574 -9.26 35.99 -29.58
C VAL A 574 -8.60 35.14 -30.64
N ILE A 575 -7.86 35.77 -31.57
CA ILE A 575 -7.12 35.10 -32.65
C ILE A 575 -5.63 35.47 -32.60
N GLY A 576 -4.76 34.46 -32.74
CA GLY A 576 -3.31 34.65 -32.83
C GLY A 576 -2.89 35.19 -34.20
N LEU A 577 -1.63 35.56 -34.36
CA LEU A 577 -1.15 35.99 -35.66
C LEU A 577 -1.20 34.82 -36.66
N PRO A 578 -1.86 34.99 -37.81
CA PRO A 578 -2.02 33.92 -38.78
C PRO A 578 -0.69 33.58 -39.45
N LEU A 579 -0.44 32.28 -39.65
CA LEU A 579 0.64 31.78 -40.50
C LEU A 579 0.06 31.53 -41.90
N CYS A 580 0.29 32.45 -42.85
CA CYS A 580 -0.10 32.25 -44.24
C CYS A 580 0.74 31.12 -44.86
N HIS A 581 0.09 30.15 -45.52
CA HIS A 581 0.73 28.95 -46.06
C HIS A 581 1.68 29.26 -47.24
N ASP A 582 1.41 30.34 -48.00
CA ASP A 582 2.16 30.68 -49.21
C ASP A 582 3.42 31.52 -48.95
N SER A 583 3.65 32.01 -47.73
CA SER A 583 4.75 32.94 -47.43
C SER A 583 6.09 32.24 -47.09
N GLY A 584 6.22 30.93 -47.28
CA GLY A 584 7.49 30.20 -47.11
C GLY A 584 8.23 30.47 -45.79
N GLY A 585 7.51 30.75 -44.69
CA GLY A 585 8.11 31.08 -43.39
C GLY A 585 8.81 32.44 -43.31
N ARG A 586 8.70 33.33 -44.30
CA ARG A 586 9.23 34.70 -44.21
C ARG A 586 8.36 35.52 -43.25
N GLN A 587 8.86 35.71 -42.02
CA GLN A 587 8.16 36.40 -40.93
C GLN A 587 7.87 37.90 -41.17
N ASN A 588 8.43 38.49 -42.23
CA ASN A 588 8.19 39.88 -42.60
C ASN A 588 7.64 39.94 -44.04
N PRO A 589 6.32 40.07 -44.23
CA PRO A 589 5.81 40.53 -45.51
C PRO A 589 6.39 41.92 -45.76
N LEU A 590 7.03 42.10 -46.92
CA LEU A 590 7.42 43.41 -47.42
C LEU A 590 6.17 44.31 -47.41
N GLU A 591 6.31 45.55 -46.94
CA GLU A 591 5.22 46.52 -46.93
C GLU A 591 4.64 46.64 -48.35
N GLY A 592 3.43 46.09 -48.57
CA GLY A 592 2.75 46.13 -49.86
C GLY A 592 2.31 44.78 -50.45
N GLU A 593 2.63 43.63 -49.84
CA GLU A 593 2.11 42.34 -50.33
C GLU A 593 0.60 42.18 -50.06
N PRO A 594 -0.15 41.55 -50.99
CA PRO A 594 -1.60 41.40 -50.90
C PRO A 594 -2.02 40.64 -49.64
N GLU A 595 -3.11 41.10 -49.04
CA GLU A 595 -3.69 40.55 -47.82
C GLU A 595 -4.07 39.07 -47.95
N CYS A 596 -3.17 38.17 -47.55
CA CYS A 596 -3.43 36.73 -47.55
C CYS A 596 -4.56 36.36 -46.58
N ALA A 597 -5.65 35.79 -47.10
CA ALA A 597 -6.84 35.38 -46.34
C ALA A 597 -7.06 33.85 -46.33
N CYS A 598 -6.08 33.05 -46.79
CA CYS A 598 -6.22 31.59 -46.89
C CYS A 598 -6.48 30.89 -45.55
N TRP A 599 -6.06 31.53 -44.44
CA TRP A 599 -6.22 31.05 -43.06
C TRP A 599 -7.63 31.30 -42.48
N VAL A 600 -8.44 32.17 -43.09
CA VAL A 600 -9.73 32.61 -42.51
C VAL A 600 -10.71 31.45 -42.35
N GLY A 601 -10.74 30.53 -43.32
CA GLY A 601 -11.63 29.36 -43.27
C GLY A 601 -11.34 28.45 -42.07
N GLU A 602 -10.06 28.09 -41.87
CA GLU A 602 -9.62 27.28 -40.73
C GLU A 602 -9.91 27.98 -39.40
N ALA A 603 -9.62 29.29 -39.32
CA ALA A 603 -9.90 30.08 -38.12
C ALA A 603 -11.40 30.11 -37.76
N LEU A 604 -12.31 30.16 -38.75
CA LEU A 604 -13.76 30.13 -38.49
C LEU A 604 -14.20 28.76 -37.97
N VAL A 605 -13.61 27.66 -38.45
CA VAL A 605 -13.87 26.32 -37.90
C VAL A 605 -13.46 26.28 -36.43
N LEU A 606 -12.25 26.74 -36.11
CA LEU A 606 -11.75 26.77 -34.73
C LEU A 606 -12.58 27.71 -33.82
N ALA A 607 -13.04 28.85 -34.35
CA ALA A 607 -13.94 29.76 -33.63
C ALA A 607 -15.25 29.05 -33.25
N ARG A 608 -15.85 28.31 -34.19
CA ARG A 608 -17.05 27.51 -33.92
C ARG A 608 -16.79 26.46 -32.85
N GLU A 609 -15.71 25.69 -32.98
CA GLU A 609 -15.38 24.61 -32.04
C GLU A 609 -15.19 25.13 -30.62
N THR A 610 -14.36 26.15 -30.45
CA THR A 610 -14.08 26.73 -29.13
C THR A 610 -15.31 27.40 -28.52
N PHE A 611 -16.17 28.04 -29.33
CA PHE A 611 -17.44 28.57 -28.85
C PHE A 611 -18.39 27.47 -28.37
N LEU A 612 -18.55 26.39 -29.14
CA LEU A 612 -19.45 25.28 -28.78
C LEU A 612 -18.99 24.53 -27.53
N GLU A 613 -17.69 24.48 -27.28
CA GLU A 613 -17.08 23.88 -26.09
C GLU A 613 -17.31 24.74 -24.83
N ARG A 614 -17.10 26.06 -24.96
CA ARG A 614 -17.01 26.99 -23.82
C ARG A 614 -18.31 27.71 -23.52
N ALA A 615 -19.02 28.19 -24.53
CA ALA A 615 -20.18 29.06 -24.35
C ALA A 615 -21.49 28.30 -24.05
N LYS A 616 -21.51 27.36 -23.09
CA LYS A 616 -22.70 26.53 -22.76
C LYS A 616 -24.00 27.33 -22.65
N LYS A 617 -23.98 28.42 -21.88
CA LYS A 617 -25.17 29.28 -21.66
C LYS A 617 -25.64 29.98 -22.94
N ARG A 618 -24.72 30.52 -23.74
CA ARG A 618 -25.07 31.19 -25.01
C ARG A 618 -25.40 30.20 -26.12
N ARG A 619 -24.92 28.96 -26.02
CA ARG A 619 -25.25 27.90 -26.99
C ARG A 619 -26.73 27.58 -27.01
N GLU A 620 -27.39 27.60 -25.85
CA GLU A 620 -28.84 27.44 -25.74
C GLU A 620 -29.60 28.54 -26.50
N GLU A 621 -29.06 29.76 -26.51
CA GLU A 621 -29.64 30.91 -27.21
C GLU A 621 -29.30 30.94 -28.71
N THR A 622 -28.11 30.49 -29.09
CA THR A 622 -27.59 30.60 -30.47
C THR A 622 -28.01 29.41 -31.35
N GLY A 623 -28.44 28.29 -30.76
CA GLY A 623 -28.74 27.05 -31.46
C GLY A 623 -27.49 26.26 -31.88
N ASN A 624 -27.69 25.08 -32.47
CA ASN A 624 -26.59 24.26 -32.97
C ASN A 624 -26.05 24.87 -34.28
N LEU A 625 -24.82 25.41 -34.23
CA LEU A 625 -24.08 25.84 -35.41
C LEU A 625 -23.61 24.62 -36.20
N GLU A 626 -24.02 24.52 -37.47
CA GLU A 626 -23.58 23.47 -38.38
C GLU A 626 -22.35 23.95 -39.17
N MET A 627 -21.59 23.00 -39.73
CA MET A 627 -20.48 23.35 -40.63
C MET A 627 -20.93 24.09 -41.89
N GLY A 628 -22.20 23.92 -42.30
CA GLY A 628 -22.80 24.72 -43.37
C GLY A 628 -22.84 26.22 -43.04
N ASP A 629 -22.98 26.57 -41.76
CA ASP A 629 -22.96 27.97 -41.31
C ASP A 629 -21.54 28.53 -41.36
N VAL A 630 -20.52 27.74 -41.01
CA VAL A 630 -19.10 28.10 -41.16
C VAL A 630 -18.77 28.39 -42.62
N PHE A 631 -19.21 27.51 -43.54
CA PHE A 631 -18.97 27.70 -44.97
C PHE A 631 -19.68 28.94 -45.52
N ARG A 632 -20.94 29.16 -45.14
CA ARG A 632 -21.70 30.36 -45.52
C ARG A 632 -20.98 31.62 -45.03
N ALA A 633 -20.58 31.64 -43.77
CA ALA A 633 -19.85 32.75 -43.17
C ALA A 633 -18.52 33.01 -43.88
N TYR A 634 -17.77 31.97 -44.23
CA TYR A 634 -16.54 32.08 -45.02
C TYR A 634 -16.79 32.64 -46.42
N ALA A 635 -17.79 32.14 -47.14
CA ALA A 635 -18.12 32.63 -48.48
C ALA A 635 -18.52 34.12 -48.46
N ILE A 636 -19.32 34.55 -47.47
CA ILE A 636 -19.72 35.95 -47.30
C ILE A 636 -18.54 36.83 -46.88
N ALA A 637 -17.68 36.33 -46.00
CA ALA A 637 -16.44 36.99 -45.58
C ALA A 637 -15.52 37.29 -46.77
N MET A 638 -15.46 36.38 -47.74
CA MET A 638 -14.63 36.48 -48.95
C MET A 638 -15.32 37.19 -50.12
N GLY A 639 -16.53 37.75 -49.94
CA GLY A 639 -17.27 38.46 -50.99
C GLY A 639 -17.95 37.55 -52.03
N ALA A 640 -18.06 36.25 -51.75
CA ALA A 640 -18.65 35.23 -52.62
C ALA A 640 -20.12 34.92 -52.22
N GLU A 641 -20.94 35.96 -52.06
CA GLU A 641 -22.31 35.86 -51.53
C GLU A 641 -23.23 34.98 -52.40
N SER A 642 -23.02 34.97 -53.72
CA SER A 642 -23.76 34.11 -54.66
C SER A 642 -23.51 32.61 -54.43
N LEU A 643 -22.32 32.23 -53.95
CA LEU A 643 -21.99 30.84 -53.59
C LEU A 643 -22.63 30.42 -52.26
N ALA A 644 -22.80 31.36 -51.32
CA ALA A 644 -23.41 31.12 -50.02
C ALA A 644 -24.91 30.77 -50.11
N VAL A 645 -25.64 31.37 -51.05
CA VAL A 645 -27.07 31.14 -51.29
C VAL A 645 -27.35 29.74 -51.83
N ASN A 646 -26.51 29.23 -52.74
CA ASN A 646 -26.72 27.93 -53.38
C ASN A 646 -26.44 26.72 -52.48
N MET A 647 -25.54 26.87 -51.50
CA MET A 647 -25.07 25.78 -50.64
C MET A 647 -26.00 25.51 -49.45
N SER A 648 -26.60 26.56 -48.90
CA SER A 648 -27.50 26.45 -47.75
C SER A 648 -28.82 25.74 -48.07
N GLY A 649 -29.21 25.68 -49.35
CA GLY A 649 -30.29 24.82 -49.85
C GLY A 649 -29.91 23.33 -49.96
N ARG A 650 -28.63 23.00 -50.19
CA ARG A 650 -28.16 21.60 -50.33
C ARG A 650 -27.93 20.90 -49.00
N CYS A 651 -27.35 21.57 -48.00
CA CYS A 651 -27.07 20.94 -46.69
C CYS A 651 -28.35 20.64 -45.88
N ARG A 652 -29.38 21.49 -45.96
CA ARG A 652 -30.68 21.22 -45.31
C ARG A 652 -31.52 20.15 -46.03
N GLY A 653 -31.28 19.93 -47.32
CA GLY A 653 -32.07 19.02 -48.15
C GLY A 653 -31.77 17.53 -47.95
N SER A 654 -30.56 17.17 -47.51
CA SER A 654 -30.14 15.77 -47.34
C SER A 654 -30.73 15.11 -46.09
N ASN A 655 -30.88 15.84 -44.98
CA ASN A 655 -31.49 15.31 -43.76
C ASN A 655 -33.01 15.13 -43.88
N LYS A 656 -33.73 16.07 -44.52
CA LYS A 656 -35.19 15.94 -44.75
C LYS A 656 -35.56 14.77 -45.67
N ARG A 657 -34.72 14.41 -46.64
CA ARG A 657 -34.96 13.24 -47.51
C ARG A 657 -34.82 11.91 -46.78
N LYS A 658 -33.91 11.79 -45.80
CA LYS A 658 -33.79 10.57 -44.98
C LYS A 658 -34.94 10.39 -44.00
N ASP A 659 -35.48 11.47 -43.44
CA ASP A 659 -36.64 11.39 -42.55
C ASP A 659 -37.95 11.11 -43.29
N GLN A 660 -38.14 11.64 -44.50
CA GLN A 660 -39.30 11.30 -45.34
C GLN A 660 -39.24 9.87 -45.90
N GLN A 661 -38.03 9.33 -46.16
CA GLN A 661 -37.88 7.94 -46.58
C GLN A 661 -38.08 6.94 -45.43
N ARG A 662 -37.95 7.37 -44.17
CA ARG A 662 -38.23 6.55 -42.98
C ARG A 662 -39.70 6.55 -42.55
N GLN A 663 -40.43 7.63 -42.77
CA GLN A 663 -41.88 7.64 -42.53
C GLN A 663 -42.69 6.78 -43.52
N GLY A 664 -42.09 6.35 -44.64
CA GLY A 664 -42.71 5.45 -45.62
C GLY A 664 -42.59 3.95 -45.33
N GLN A 665 -41.86 3.51 -44.30
CA GLN A 665 -41.65 2.08 -44.00
C GLN A 665 -42.21 1.62 -42.64
N ALA A 666 -42.85 2.50 -41.87
CA ALA A 666 -43.41 2.15 -40.56
C ALA A 666 -44.93 1.85 -40.56
N SER A 667 -45.54 1.66 -41.73
CA SER A 667 -46.96 1.34 -41.88
C SER A 667 -47.15 -0.04 -42.51
N ASN A 668 -46.75 -1.11 -41.81
CA ASN A 668 -47.29 -2.46 -42.04
C ASN A 668 -46.89 -3.42 -40.91
N SER A 669 -47.64 -3.41 -39.82
CA SER A 669 -47.94 -4.59 -38.99
C SER A 669 -48.75 -4.17 -37.76
N ASN A 670 -50.08 -4.17 -37.88
CA ASN A 670 -50.96 -4.41 -36.74
C ASN A 670 -52.36 -4.79 -37.22
N SER A 671 -52.72 -6.06 -37.06
CA SER A 671 -54.11 -6.52 -37.04
C SER A 671 -54.28 -7.57 -35.94
N ASN A 672 -55.00 -7.16 -34.89
CA ASN A 672 -56.01 -7.87 -34.10
C ASN A 672 -55.63 -9.20 -33.39
N ALA A 673 -56.12 -9.54 -32.20
CA ALA A 673 -57.43 -9.25 -31.63
C ALA A 673 -57.47 -9.35 -30.08
N ASN A 674 -58.38 -8.57 -29.49
CA ASN A 674 -58.92 -8.70 -28.14
C ASN A 674 -59.78 -9.97 -27.98
N ALA A 675 -59.79 -10.57 -26.78
CA ALA A 675 -61.04 -10.94 -26.08
C ALA A 675 -60.81 -11.39 -24.61
N LYS A 676 -61.55 -10.75 -23.69
CA LYS A 676 -61.77 -11.11 -22.28
C LYS A 676 -62.73 -12.32 -22.14
N LYS A 677 -62.50 -13.21 -21.15
CA LYS A 677 -63.37 -13.44 -19.95
C LYS A 677 -63.03 -14.75 -19.18
N ARG A 678 -63.03 -14.62 -17.83
CA ARG A 678 -63.45 -15.54 -16.73
C ARG A 678 -64.10 -16.89 -17.17
N ARG A 679 -63.95 -18.06 -16.50
CA ARG A 679 -64.27 -18.40 -15.08
C ARG A 679 -64.02 -19.92 -14.83
N SER A 680 -63.74 -20.33 -13.57
CA SER A 680 -64.06 -21.63 -12.88
C SER A 680 -63.65 -23.01 -13.48
N GLY A 681 -62.91 -23.84 -12.71
CA GLY A 681 -62.77 -25.31 -12.91
C GLY A 681 -63.88 -26.12 -12.21
N PRO A 682 -63.64 -27.35 -11.71
CA PRO A 682 -62.97 -28.56 -12.22
C PRO A 682 -64.03 -29.71 -12.46
N PRO A 683 -63.71 -31.00 -12.76
CA PRO A 683 -63.27 -31.99 -11.73
C PRO A 683 -62.45 -33.24 -12.20
N ARG A 684 -61.93 -34.03 -11.23
CA ARG A 684 -61.82 -35.52 -11.05
C ARG A 684 -61.58 -36.44 -12.28
N SER A 685 -60.93 -37.62 -12.23
CA SER A 685 -60.32 -38.51 -11.21
C SER A 685 -59.74 -39.75 -11.94
N GLU A 686 -59.01 -40.62 -11.20
CA GLU A 686 -58.67 -42.05 -11.50
C GLU A 686 -57.50 -42.32 -12.48
N SER A 687 -56.60 -43.28 -12.29
CA SER A 687 -56.30 -44.27 -11.23
C SER A 687 -55.00 -45.05 -11.55
N ASP A 688 -54.32 -45.51 -10.50
CA ASP A 688 -53.63 -46.80 -10.26
C ASP A 688 -52.53 -47.41 -11.17
N MET A 689 -51.39 -47.74 -10.51
CA MET A 689 -50.68 -49.05 -10.45
C MET A 689 -49.32 -48.82 -9.75
N GLU A 690 -49.15 -49.23 -8.48
CA GLU A 690 -48.53 -50.49 -7.99
C GLU A 690 -47.06 -50.68 -8.45
N GLU A 691 -46.08 -50.51 -7.56
CA GLU A 691 -45.54 -51.48 -6.58
C GLU A 691 -44.49 -52.44 -7.20
N SER A 692 -43.22 -52.31 -6.79
CA SER A 692 -42.39 -53.46 -6.43
C SER A 692 -41.07 -53.02 -5.77
N SER A 693 -40.89 -53.56 -4.58
CA SER A 693 -39.67 -53.68 -3.81
C SER A 693 -38.79 -54.80 -4.36
N SER A 694 -37.47 -54.67 -4.19
CA SER A 694 -36.61 -55.81 -3.87
C SER A 694 -35.34 -55.34 -3.16
N GLU A 695 -35.23 -55.77 -1.91
CA GLU A 695 -33.99 -55.89 -1.16
C GLU A 695 -33.21 -57.12 -1.66
N THR A 696 -31.89 -57.05 -1.74
CA THR A 696 -31.00 -58.08 -1.17
C THR A 696 -29.54 -57.61 -1.14
N GLU A 697 -29.05 -57.49 0.10
CA GLU A 697 -27.75 -57.84 0.68
C GLU A 697 -26.50 -58.06 -0.20
N GLY A 698 -25.35 -57.58 0.29
CA GLY A 698 -24.05 -58.13 -0.10
C GLY A 698 -22.81 -57.29 0.22
N HIS A 699 -22.37 -57.34 1.47
CA HIS A 699 -20.98 -57.43 1.97
C HIS A 699 -19.78 -56.72 1.27
N ASP A 700 -19.09 -55.95 2.12
CA ASP A 700 -17.63 -55.93 2.39
C ASP A 700 -16.57 -55.45 1.39
N SER A 701 -15.54 -54.85 2.02
CA SER A 701 -14.19 -54.49 1.53
C SER A 701 -14.12 -53.12 0.84
N GLY A 702 -13.30 -52.14 1.24
CA GLY A 702 -11.96 -52.22 1.81
C GLY A 702 -10.97 -51.61 0.81
N ASN A 703 -10.12 -50.70 1.28
CA ASN A 703 -8.95 -50.11 0.59
C ASN A 703 -9.19 -49.10 -0.54
N THR A 704 -8.97 -47.82 -0.24
CA THR A 704 -8.41 -46.85 -1.19
C THR A 704 -6.92 -46.71 -0.92
N THR A 705 -6.12 -47.43 -1.70
CA THR A 705 -4.71 -47.16 -1.93
C THR A 705 -4.55 -45.97 -2.87
N ALA A 706 -3.47 -45.22 -2.64
CA ALA A 706 -2.88 -44.26 -3.56
C ALA A 706 -2.70 -44.83 -4.98
N ASP A 707 -2.77 -44.02 -6.03
CA ASP A 707 -1.55 -43.55 -6.70
C ASP A 707 -1.77 -42.45 -7.74
N SER A 708 -0.67 -41.74 -7.95
CA SER A 708 -0.25 -40.79 -8.99
C SER A 708 -1.02 -40.66 -10.31
N THR A 709 -1.06 -39.43 -10.84
CA THR A 709 -0.70 -39.08 -12.22
C THR A 709 -0.57 -37.55 -12.31
N LEU A 710 0.66 -37.02 -12.30
CA LEU A 710 1.54 -36.72 -13.43
C LEU A 710 1.24 -35.39 -14.12
N ALA A 711 2.28 -34.56 -14.07
CA ALA A 711 2.44 -33.30 -14.74
C ALA A 711 2.35 -33.42 -16.26
N ASN A 712 1.94 -32.33 -16.92
CA ASN A 712 2.52 -31.95 -18.19
C ASN A 712 2.47 -30.42 -18.36
N SER A 713 3.62 -29.82 -18.08
CA SER A 713 4.01 -28.50 -18.58
C SER A 713 4.28 -28.63 -20.08
N THR A 714 3.66 -27.78 -20.90
CA THR A 714 4.15 -27.58 -22.27
C THR A 714 4.29 -26.09 -22.54
N SER A 715 5.55 -25.68 -22.63
CA SER A 715 6.01 -24.40 -23.13
C SER A 715 5.65 -24.30 -24.62
N MET A 716 5.20 -23.13 -25.08
CA MET A 716 5.24 -22.79 -26.50
C MET A 716 6.01 -21.48 -26.70
N VAL A 717 7.21 -21.69 -27.21
CA VAL A 717 8.09 -20.76 -27.92
C VAL A 717 7.31 -20.16 -29.08
N SER A 718 7.26 -18.83 -29.17
CA SER A 718 6.75 -18.11 -30.35
C SER A 718 7.94 -17.70 -31.20
N GLU A 719 8.24 -18.50 -32.23
CA GLU A 719 9.17 -18.16 -33.29
C GLU A 719 8.42 -17.46 -34.42
N SER A 720 9.07 -16.45 -34.98
CA SER A 720 8.55 -15.59 -36.04
C SER A 720 8.55 -16.31 -37.37
N THR A 721 7.51 -16.13 -38.18
CA THR A 721 7.64 -16.31 -39.64
C THR A 721 6.69 -15.40 -40.40
N ALA A 722 7.23 -14.96 -41.52
CA ALA A 722 6.84 -13.87 -42.37
C ALA A 722 5.67 -14.19 -43.32
N VAL A 723 5.01 -13.10 -43.75
CA VAL A 723 4.48 -12.81 -45.10
C VAL A 723 3.49 -13.82 -45.70
N SER A 724 2.26 -13.36 -45.94
CA SER A 724 1.54 -13.61 -47.20
C SER A 724 0.41 -12.60 -47.37
N GLU A 725 0.43 -11.96 -48.54
CA GLU A 725 -0.58 -11.06 -49.07
C GLU A 725 -1.96 -11.73 -49.14
N SER A 726 -3.01 -11.00 -48.78
CA SER A 726 -4.37 -11.35 -49.19
C SER A 726 -5.13 -10.10 -49.64
N THR A 727 -5.34 -10.07 -50.94
CA THR A 727 -6.21 -9.19 -51.71
C THR A 727 -7.66 -9.26 -51.21
N SER A 728 -8.20 -8.15 -50.71
CA SER A 728 -9.65 -8.00 -50.47
C SER A 728 -10.29 -7.24 -51.62
N ASN A 729 -11.06 -7.96 -52.43
CA ASN A 729 -11.97 -7.43 -53.45
C ASN A 729 -13.07 -6.58 -52.80
N ILE A 730 -13.20 -5.32 -53.25
CA ILE A 730 -14.35 -4.46 -52.97
C ILE A 730 -15.15 -4.30 -54.28
N PRO A 731 -16.47 -4.51 -54.29
CA PRO A 731 -17.27 -4.38 -55.51
C PRO A 731 -17.49 -2.91 -55.88
N MET A 732 -17.07 -2.55 -57.10
CA MET A 732 -17.43 -1.29 -57.76
C MET A 732 -18.95 -1.19 -57.95
N GLN A 733 -19.60 -0.23 -57.28
CA GLN A 733 -20.90 0.28 -57.70
C GLN A 733 -20.71 1.39 -58.74
N LYS A 734 -21.27 1.19 -59.93
CA LYS A 734 -21.43 2.20 -60.98
C LYS A 734 -22.33 3.34 -60.48
N ALA A 735 -21.78 4.55 -60.39
CA ALA A 735 -22.58 5.78 -60.28
C ALA A 735 -22.65 6.47 -61.65
N VAL A 736 -23.89 6.70 -62.09
CA VAL A 736 -24.27 7.42 -63.31
C VAL A 736 -24.32 8.92 -63.01
N GLY A 737 -23.59 9.70 -63.82
CA GLY A 737 -23.95 11.06 -64.27
C GLY A 737 -23.88 12.23 -63.28
N THR A 738 -22.91 13.13 -63.50
CA THR A 738 -23.13 14.52 -63.99
C THR A 738 -21.83 15.32 -63.81
N SER A 739 -21.07 15.46 -64.90
CA SER A 739 -19.87 16.28 -64.97
C SER A 739 -20.25 17.77 -64.97
N SER A 740 -19.93 18.47 -63.88
CA SER A 740 -19.73 19.93 -63.93
C SER A 740 -18.28 20.22 -64.32
N PRO A 741 -17.99 21.31 -65.07
CA PRO A 741 -16.64 21.59 -65.55
C PRO A 741 -15.67 21.88 -64.39
N PRO A 742 -14.38 21.54 -64.50
CA PRO A 742 -13.40 21.78 -63.45
C PRO A 742 -13.13 23.28 -63.34
N LEU A 743 -13.23 23.81 -62.11
CA LEU A 743 -12.72 25.15 -61.79
C LEU A 743 -11.19 25.17 -61.95
N PRO A 744 -10.58 26.30 -62.39
CA PRO A 744 -9.15 26.40 -62.60
C PRO A 744 -8.38 26.20 -61.29
N LYS A 745 -7.30 25.40 -61.34
CA LYS A 745 -6.35 25.24 -60.24
C LYS A 745 -5.60 26.55 -60.00
N SER A 746 -5.33 26.87 -58.73
CA SER A 746 -4.54 27.99 -58.17
C SER A 746 -5.26 29.28 -57.73
N HIS A 747 -6.50 29.19 -57.20
CA HIS A 747 -7.04 30.27 -56.37
C HIS A 747 -7.03 29.83 -54.89
N PRO A 748 -6.48 30.63 -53.95
CA PRO A 748 -6.44 30.31 -52.51
C PRO A 748 -7.82 29.94 -51.93
N LEU A 749 -8.87 30.52 -52.53
CA LEU A 749 -10.26 30.26 -52.19
C LEU A 749 -10.69 28.80 -52.48
N ALA A 750 -10.15 28.15 -53.52
CA ALA A 750 -10.46 26.76 -53.84
C ALA A 750 -9.84 25.78 -52.83
N GLU A 751 -8.64 26.06 -52.33
CA GLU A 751 -7.98 25.25 -51.31
C GLU A 751 -8.67 25.38 -49.95
N SER A 752 -9.05 26.59 -49.55
CA SER A 752 -9.84 26.78 -48.32
C SER A 752 -11.22 26.13 -48.41
N ILE A 753 -11.88 26.16 -49.58
CA ILE A 753 -13.14 25.44 -49.81
C ILE A 753 -12.92 23.93 -49.67
N GLN A 754 -11.86 23.39 -50.27
CA GLN A 754 -11.52 21.97 -50.19
C GLN A 754 -11.21 21.55 -48.74
N PHE A 755 -10.52 22.38 -47.97
CA PHE A 755 -10.26 22.16 -46.54
C PHE A 755 -11.56 22.13 -45.72
N ILE A 756 -12.48 23.07 -45.95
CA ILE A 756 -13.77 23.09 -45.24
C ILE A 756 -14.61 21.86 -45.62
N MET A 757 -14.61 21.45 -46.89
CA MET A 757 -15.32 20.25 -47.35
C MET A 757 -14.74 18.96 -46.77
N THR A 758 -13.42 18.82 -46.75
CA THR A 758 -12.76 17.64 -46.13
C THR A 758 -12.97 17.60 -44.61
N THR A 759 -12.98 18.76 -43.95
CA THR A 759 -13.34 18.87 -42.52
C THR A 759 -14.81 18.50 -42.28
N TYR A 760 -15.72 18.91 -43.17
CA TYR A 760 -17.12 18.53 -43.13
C TYR A 760 -17.30 17.00 -43.23
N ASP A 761 -16.66 16.37 -44.21
CA ASP A 761 -16.74 14.91 -44.40
C ASP A 761 -16.13 14.15 -43.21
N ALA A 762 -14.99 14.62 -42.69
CA ALA A 762 -14.39 14.08 -41.47
C ALA A 762 -15.32 14.21 -40.26
N GLN A 763 -16.04 15.32 -40.14
CA GLN A 763 -17.00 15.54 -39.05
C GLN A 763 -18.26 14.70 -39.19
N VAL A 764 -18.77 14.49 -40.41
CA VAL A 764 -19.88 13.55 -40.67
C VAL A 764 -19.47 12.13 -40.25
N ASN A 765 -18.26 11.70 -40.61
CA ASN A 765 -17.72 10.41 -40.19
C ASN A 765 -17.53 10.33 -38.67
N ARG A 766 -16.99 11.38 -38.04
CA ARG A 766 -16.84 11.45 -36.57
C ARG A 766 -18.18 11.39 -35.86
N ASN A 767 -19.20 12.08 -36.35
CA ASN A 767 -20.54 12.05 -35.78
C ASN A 767 -21.16 10.65 -35.90
N GLU A 768 -20.96 9.94 -37.02
CA GLU A 768 -21.43 8.56 -37.16
C GLU A 768 -20.65 7.61 -36.24
N LEU A 769 -19.33 7.75 -36.11
CA LEU A 769 -18.52 6.98 -35.16
C LEU A 769 -18.93 7.26 -33.71
N GLN A 770 -19.20 8.51 -33.35
CA GLN A 770 -19.67 8.87 -32.02
C GLN A 770 -21.08 8.34 -31.75
N ARG A 771 -21.95 8.28 -32.77
CA ARG A 771 -23.26 7.63 -32.69
C ARG A 771 -23.13 6.12 -32.47
N GLN A 772 -22.22 5.46 -33.19
CA GLN A 772 -21.90 4.05 -33.00
C GLN A 772 -21.32 3.77 -31.62
N ALA A 773 -20.38 4.60 -31.16
CA ALA A 773 -19.80 4.52 -29.82
C ALA A 773 -20.86 4.70 -28.72
N SER A 774 -21.76 5.68 -28.88
CA SER A 774 -22.87 5.91 -27.93
C SER A 774 -23.85 4.73 -27.91
N LEU A 775 -24.11 4.11 -29.08
CA LEU A 775 -24.93 2.90 -29.18
C LEU A 775 -24.26 1.72 -28.44
N LEU A 776 -22.96 1.57 -28.61
CA LEU A 776 -22.16 0.53 -27.95
C LEU A 776 -22.14 0.75 -26.43
N GLU A 777 -21.88 1.99 -25.98
CA GLU A 777 -21.86 2.36 -24.57
C GLU A 777 -23.22 2.11 -23.90
N ASN A 778 -24.32 2.46 -24.56
CA ASN A 778 -25.66 2.16 -24.04
C ASN A 778 -25.92 0.65 -23.98
N THR A 779 -25.49 -0.10 -24.99
CA THR A 779 -25.61 -1.57 -25.01
C THR A 779 -24.80 -2.20 -23.88
N THR A 780 -23.57 -1.73 -23.64
CA THR A 780 -22.72 -2.18 -22.53
C THR A 780 -23.32 -1.79 -21.18
N ARG A 781 -23.82 -0.57 -21.03
CA ARG A 781 -24.48 -0.08 -19.81
C ARG A 781 -25.71 -0.92 -19.47
N ASP A 782 -26.52 -1.26 -20.47
CA ASP A 782 -27.69 -2.12 -20.29
C ASP A 782 -27.30 -3.56 -19.96
N GLY A 783 -26.21 -4.09 -20.56
CA GLY A 783 -25.63 -5.38 -20.20
C GLY A 783 -25.13 -5.44 -18.75
N VAL A 784 -24.42 -4.41 -18.30
CA VAL A 784 -23.95 -4.29 -16.89
C VAL A 784 -25.14 -4.18 -15.93
N ARG A 785 -26.19 -3.42 -16.29
CA ARG A 785 -27.41 -3.35 -15.47
C ARG A 785 -28.10 -4.71 -15.35
N ALA A 786 -28.18 -5.48 -16.44
CA ALA A 786 -28.75 -6.82 -16.41
C ALA A 786 -27.94 -7.76 -15.49
N GLN A 787 -26.61 -7.74 -15.60
CA GLN A 787 -25.73 -8.51 -14.71
C GLN A 787 -25.87 -8.07 -13.24
N LEU A 788 -25.98 -6.77 -12.96
CA LEU A 788 -26.17 -6.26 -11.60
C LEU A 788 -27.50 -6.75 -11.00
N VAL A 789 -28.57 -6.81 -11.79
CA VAL A 789 -29.87 -7.35 -11.35
C VAL A 789 -29.75 -8.84 -11.05
N GLU A 790 -29.04 -9.60 -11.86
CA GLU A 790 -28.77 -11.03 -11.64
C GLU A 790 -27.95 -11.27 -10.36
N GLU A 791 -26.86 -10.53 -10.17
CA GLU A 791 -26.01 -10.65 -8.98
C GLU A 791 -26.76 -10.23 -7.71
N ARG A 792 -27.61 -9.19 -7.76
CA ARG A 792 -28.48 -8.84 -6.63
C ARG A 792 -29.47 -9.96 -6.28
N ALA A 793 -29.99 -10.68 -7.28
CA ALA A 793 -30.84 -11.83 -7.03
C ALA A 793 -30.06 -12.98 -6.36
N LYS A 794 -28.80 -13.22 -6.76
CA LYS A 794 -27.91 -14.21 -6.11
C LYS A 794 -27.59 -13.83 -4.67
N VAL A 795 -27.25 -12.56 -4.41
CA VAL A 795 -26.99 -12.06 -3.05
C VAL A 795 -28.21 -12.27 -2.16
N LYS A 796 -29.40 -11.90 -2.65
CA LYS A 796 -30.66 -12.10 -1.90
C LYS A 796 -30.92 -13.58 -1.59
N ALA A 797 -30.67 -14.48 -2.54
CA ALA A 797 -30.80 -15.93 -2.31
C ALA A 797 -29.79 -16.46 -1.27
N LEU A 798 -28.58 -15.90 -1.22
CA LEU A 798 -27.58 -16.23 -0.19
C LEU A 798 -27.98 -15.69 1.19
N GLU A 799 -28.52 -14.48 1.27
CA GLU A 799 -29.05 -13.91 2.52
C GLU A 799 -30.19 -14.77 3.09
N GLU A 800 -31.14 -15.21 2.25
CA GLU A 800 -32.21 -16.13 2.64
C GLU A 800 -31.65 -17.47 3.15
N ARG A 801 -30.58 -17.98 2.54
CA ARG A 801 -29.92 -19.23 2.96
C ARG A 801 -29.16 -19.08 4.28
N ILE A 802 -28.48 -17.95 4.50
CA ILE A 802 -27.81 -17.64 5.78
C ILE A 802 -28.84 -17.57 6.90
N SER A 803 -29.95 -16.85 6.69
CA SER A 803 -31.03 -16.73 7.68
C SER A 803 -31.64 -18.09 8.05
N ALA A 804 -31.81 -19.00 7.07
CA ALA A 804 -32.25 -20.37 7.34
C ALA A 804 -31.25 -21.17 8.18
N ILE A 805 -29.95 -21.03 7.92
CA ILE A 805 -28.88 -21.69 8.70
C ILE A 805 -28.85 -21.17 10.14
N GLU A 806 -28.99 -19.85 10.33
CA GLU A 806 -29.03 -19.23 11.65
C GLU A 806 -30.24 -19.70 12.47
N ALA A 807 -31.42 -19.79 11.85
CA ALA A 807 -32.61 -20.33 12.49
C ALA A 807 -32.43 -21.78 12.95
N GLU A 808 -31.79 -22.63 12.13
CA GLU A 808 -31.52 -24.03 12.48
C GLU A 808 -30.45 -24.15 13.58
N ARG A 809 -29.42 -23.29 13.56
CA ARG A 809 -28.42 -23.20 14.62
C ARG A 809 -29.06 -22.82 15.96
N ASP A 810 -29.96 -21.84 15.95
CA ASP A 810 -30.63 -21.37 17.16
C ASP A 810 -31.60 -22.44 17.71
N ARG A 811 -32.33 -23.14 16.82
CA ARG A 811 -33.12 -24.32 17.20
C ARG A 811 -32.28 -25.42 17.82
N THR A 812 -31.11 -25.71 17.25
CA THR A 812 -30.16 -26.69 17.79
C THR A 812 -29.64 -26.28 19.17
N ARG A 813 -29.35 -24.98 19.34
CA ARG A 813 -28.92 -24.41 20.62
C ARG A 813 -30.01 -24.55 21.69
N GLU A 814 -31.27 -24.27 21.36
CA GLU A 814 -32.40 -24.47 22.27
C GLU A 814 -32.58 -25.93 22.68
N LEU A 815 -32.46 -26.87 21.72
CA LEU A 815 -32.50 -28.31 22.00
C LEU A 815 -31.36 -28.75 22.93
N LEU A 816 -30.15 -28.22 22.74
CA LEU A 816 -29.00 -28.51 23.60
C LEU A 816 -29.19 -27.94 25.01
N ILE A 817 -29.70 -26.70 25.14
CA ILE A 817 -30.03 -26.08 26.42
C ILE A 817 -31.08 -26.92 27.16
N SER A 818 -32.17 -27.30 26.48
CA SER A 818 -33.24 -28.13 27.05
C SER A 818 -32.72 -29.47 27.58
N LYS A 819 -31.86 -30.15 26.81
CA LYS A 819 -31.20 -31.40 27.22
C LYS A 819 -30.24 -31.23 28.40
N TRP A 820 -29.58 -30.07 28.51
CA TRP A 820 -28.70 -29.77 29.64
C TRP A 820 -29.48 -29.46 30.91
N THR A 821 -30.61 -28.76 30.81
CA THR A 821 -31.45 -28.41 31.97
C THR A 821 -32.27 -29.58 32.53
N THR A 822 -32.39 -30.69 31.79
CA THR A 822 -33.10 -31.90 32.20
C THR A 822 -32.18 -33.00 32.77
N LYS A 823 -30.87 -32.76 32.79
CA LYS A 823 -29.88 -33.53 33.57
C LYS A 823 -29.58 -32.79 34.87
#